data_AF-H0Q540-F1
#
_entry.id   AF-H0Q540-F1
#
_cell.length_a   1.000
_cell.length_b   1.000
_cell.length_c   1.000
_cell.angle_alpha   90.00
_cell.angle_beta   90.00
_cell.angle_gamma   90.00
#
_symmetry.space_group_name_H-M   'P 1'
#
loop_
_entity.id
_entity.type
_entity.pdbx_description
1 polymer ?
#
loop_
_entity_poly.entity_id
_entity_poly.type
_entity_poly.pdbx_seq_one_letter_code
_entity_poly.pdbx_strand_id
1 'polypeptide(L)'
;MASSNTSLESEISKWLVDLIEAESLTEAIGESARIDAAVKSFDQRVGIPAFGFDHLSRRANVRAAATVLNNLTLLDIVAVDKSISLTTGEVLRPDILCFNPESRTLVVFEIKRDKLTERQAVTELAGYEQELRNALPFLGDFDVNFVVISTHWDTLLSHAISNFNTWSGKHCLALKVSADSRPFTLTCHVPDAWQLRGGNGLPQEALQTIDVYLYEDGDGDDEEDDEQIPVALITAINIIARSGDRHESHGFVMLWRDHANLGNGQWSLTLCGVDPIAMHAWCRRHGLPTRSSKLTDYLEQHAKDMPSQVPSSIYKIAKDAFPVLRGKYSPMFETACAWDDKMALLRRRASPIYFEFWGVLGDYAREFICHQDVRERYIPYIEHYGLDWTHADVALPLIGNICGDIPFPDGVVRCSDAFETGIKLGLHEALAKISQESANEERNLAALMRWTLLEATRVAIEMAEIYRTVAEVEEPPPPLSSAKSTRASSATSLCTWVMDHLIGEDNPVHQRCFELGRWGALFFSDWLDEREQQAFVHANAEALANPLREMLGPLLNNANPFEMGISRTSALRGFLRRVAITSSAELAVQPSLFNTIPAVDLLSAFRDLGARGLDEAVPAILHTVGEMPDMALDWDGMRESARKIFESGCKWPAVVLSQNGSWGVGEVDVPFRQLLLPVRDPDVEIYFVDQKAVANISVKMTWLELREKLTASIPTMN
;
A
#
# COMPACT_ATOMS: atom_id res chain seq x y z
N MET A 1 44.73 26.07 -41.92
CA MET A 1 43.35 25.76 -41.51
C MET A 1 43.45 24.67 -40.45
N ALA A 2 43.37 25.04 -39.19
CA ALA A 2 43.41 24.12 -38.06
C ALA A 2 41.97 23.93 -37.58
N SER A 3 41.40 22.75 -37.77
CA SER A 3 40.13 22.37 -37.15
C SER A 3 40.39 22.15 -35.66
N SER A 4 39.88 23.03 -34.80
CA SER A 4 39.87 22.81 -33.36
C SER A 4 39.00 21.60 -33.05
N ASN A 5 39.59 20.54 -32.49
CA ASN A 5 38.85 19.46 -31.84
C ASN A 5 38.28 20.00 -30.52
N THR A 6 37.13 20.66 -30.57
CA THR A 6 36.30 20.90 -29.37
C THR A 6 35.74 19.56 -28.91
N SER A 7 35.78 19.28 -27.59
CA SER A 7 35.12 18.10 -27.06
C SER A 7 33.61 18.22 -27.24
N LEU A 8 32.92 17.11 -27.53
CA LEU A 8 31.46 17.08 -27.67
C LEU A 8 30.74 17.70 -26.47
N GLU A 9 31.28 17.50 -25.27
CA GLU A 9 30.83 18.09 -24.00
C GLU A 9 30.90 19.62 -24.02
N SER A 10 32.01 20.19 -24.50
CA SER A 10 32.17 21.64 -24.67
C SER A 10 31.24 22.19 -25.75
N GLU A 11 30.97 21.43 -26.82
CA GLU A 11 29.98 21.82 -27.84
C GLU A 11 28.55 21.84 -27.29
N ILE A 12 28.17 20.83 -26.49
CA ILE A 12 26.85 20.76 -25.85
C ILE A 12 26.74 21.86 -24.80
N SER A 13 27.74 22.06 -23.94
CA SER A 13 27.76 23.12 -22.93
C SER A 13 27.59 24.49 -23.57
N LYS A 14 28.35 24.80 -24.63
CA LYS A 14 28.20 26.05 -25.38
C LYS A 14 26.79 26.21 -25.96
N TRP A 15 26.26 25.16 -26.57
CA TRP A 15 24.91 25.18 -27.13
C TRP A 15 23.83 25.43 -26.06
N LEU A 16 23.98 24.84 -24.87
CA LEU A 16 23.07 25.09 -23.74
C LEU A 16 23.17 26.54 -23.24
N VAL A 17 24.39 27.09 -23.14
CA VAL A 17 24.61 28.51 -22.79
C VAL A 17 23.89 29.40 -23.80
N ASP A 18 24.04 29.14 -25.10
CA ASP A 18 23.37 29.92 -26.15
C ASP A 18 21.83 29.84 -26.01
N LEU A 19 21.28 28.68 -25.65
CA LEU A 19 19.84 28.52 -25.39
C LEU A 19 19.36 29.24 -24.13
N ILE A 20 20.14 29.21 -23.06
CA ILE A 20 19.83 29.87 -21.78
C ILE A 20 19.84 31.39 -21.97
N GLU A 21 20.88 31.94 -22.60
CA GLU A 21 20.99 33.38 -22.89
C GLU A 21 19.88 33.87 -23.83
N ALA A 22 19.38 33.00 -24.70
CA ALA A 22 18.26 33.28 -25.60
C ALA A 22 16.88 32.96 -24.99
N GLU A 23 16.79 32.56 -23.72
CA GLU A 23 15.54 32.18 -23.03
C GLU A 23 14.73 31.10 -23.79
N SER A 24 15.43 30.19 -24.49
CA SER A 24 14.82 29.17 -25.36
C SER A 24 15.13 27.73 -24.94
N LEU A 25 15.75 27.54 -23.77
CA LEU A 25 16.11 26.22 -23.26
C LEU A 25 14.89 25.29 -23.12
N THR A 26 13.80 25.78 -22.53
CA THR A 26 12.57 24.98 -22.33
C THR A 26 11.95 24.53 -23.66
N GLU A 27 12.08 25.34 -24.72
CA GLU A 27 11.59 24.98 -26.06
C GLU A 27 12.43 23.88 -26.73
N ALA A 28 13.72 23.79 -26.36
CA ALA A 28 14.64 22.76 -26.86
C ALA A 28 14.48 21.41 -26.14
N ILE A 29 13.76 21.36 -25.01
CA ILE A 29 13.48 20.15 -24.24
C ILE A 29 12.17 19.54 -24.73
N GLY A 30 12.28 18.43 -25.46
CA GLY A 30 11.15 17.60 -25.85
C GLY A 30 10.59 16.78 -24.69
N GLU A 31 9.33 16.37 -24.84
CA GLU A 31 8.58 15.52 -23.89
C GLU A 31 8.23 16.15 -22.52
N SER A 32 8.42 17.45 -22.29
CA SER A 32 7.98 18.09 -21.03
C SER A 32 6.48 17.94 -20.79
N ALA A 33 5.64 18.06 -21.83
CA ALA A 33 4.20 17.84 -21.72
C ALA A 33 3.81 16.42 -21.25
N ARG A 34 4.67 15.43 -21.52
CA ARG A 34 4.50 14.04 -21.04
C ARG A 34 4.73 13.94 -19.54
N ILE A 35 5.73 14.67 -19.02
CA ILE A 35 5.98 14.78 -17.57
C ILE A 35 4.80 15.47 -16.89
N ASP A 36 4.31 16.58 -17.44
CA ASP A 36 3.14 17.30 -16.90
C ASP A 36 1.88 16.43 -16.89
N ALA A 37 1.65 15.66 -17.95
CA ALA A 37 0.54 14.72 -18.01
C ALA A 37 0.65 13.62 -16.94
N ALA A 38 1.86 13.10 -16.71
CA ALA A 38 2.11 12.10 -15.67
C ALA A 38 1.90 12.69 -14.26
N VAL A 39 2.38 13.92 -13.97
CA VAL A 39 2.08 14.58 -12.68
C VAL A 39 0.57 14.75 -12.48
N LYS A 40 -0.13 15.28 -13.50
CA LYS A 40 -1.58 15.45 -13.44
C LYS A 40 -2.32 14.13 -13.20
N SER A 41 -1.82 13.02 -13.74
CA SER A 41 -2.43 11.70 -13.50
C SER A 41 -2.37 11.25 -12.04
N PHE A 42 -1.38 11.70 -11.26
CA PHE A 42 -1.27 11.39 -9.84
C PHE A 42 -2.22 12.23 -8.98
N ASP A 43 -2.60 13.42 -9.46
CA ASP A 43 -3.41 14.39 -8.73
C ASP A 43 -4.89 14.37 -9.19
N GLN A 44 -5.24 13.60 -10.24
CA GLN A 44 -6.60 13.47 -10.75
C GLN A 44 -7.41 12.39 -10.03
N ARG A 45 -8.75 12.51 -10.10
CA ARG A 45 -9.73 11.59 -9.52
C ARG A 45 -9.76 10.26 -10.28
N VAL A 46 -8.81 9.38 -10.00
CA VAL A 46 -8.72 8.04 -10.60
C VAL A 46 -9.21 6.94 -9.63
N GLY A 47 -9.74 7.32 -8.47
CA GLY A 47 -10.16 6.41 -7.41
C GLY A 47 -9.31 6.56 -6.13
N ILE A 48 -9.37 5.54 -5.26
CA ILE A 48 -8.63 5.54 -3.99
C ILE A 48 -7.13 5.36 -4.29
N PRO A 49 -6.24 6.22 -3.78
CA PRO A 49 -4.79 6.06 -3.97
C PRO A 49 -4.32 4.71 -3.44
N ALA A 50 -3.52 3.99 -4.24
CA ALA A 50 -2.87 2.75 -3.80
C ALA A 50 -1.44 3.05 -3.29
N PHE A 51 -0.99 2.30 -2.28
CA PHE A 51 0.35 2.50 -1.69
C PHE A 51 1.51 1.94 -2.54
N GLY A 52 1.24 1.06 -3.50
CA GLY A 52 2.24 0.21 -4.19
C GLY A 52 3.60 0.88 -4.41
N PHE A 53 4.66 0.34 -3.80
CA PHE A 53 6.01 0.95 -3.78
C PHE A 53 6.61 1.19 -5.15
N ASP A 54 6.21 0.34 -6.08
CA ASP A 54 6.54 0.43 -7.50
C ASP A 54 6.16 1.81 -8.09
N HIS A 55 5.06 2.40 -7.62
CA HIS A 55 4.60 3.74 -8.01
C HIS A 55 5.39 4.85 -7.31
N LEU A 56 5.90 4.62 -6.10
CA LEU A 56 6.62 5.65 -5.32
C LEU A 56 7.86 6.15 -6.06
N SER A 57 8.71 5.23 -6.54
CA SER A 57 9.94 5.61 -7.23
C SER A 57 9.65 6.34 -8.54
N ARG A 58 8.63 5.89 -9.29
CA ARG A 58 8.24 6.55 -10.54
C ARG A 58 7.73 7.95 -10.27
N ARG A 59 6.85 8.10 -9.28
CA ARG A 59 6.27 9.38 -8.89
C ARG A 59 7.32 10.36 -8.40
N ALA A 60 8.28 9.92 -7.59
CA ALA A 60 9.39 10.75 -7.13
C ALA A 60 10.23 11.28 -8.31
N ASN A 61 10.59 10.42 -9.27
CA ASN A 61 11.32 10.84 -10.47
C ASN A 61 10.52 11.83 -11.34
N VAL A 62 9.23 11.58 -11.54
CA VAL A 62 8.37 12.46 -12.36
C VAL A 62 8.13 13.81 -11.68
N ARG A 63 7.85 13.84 -10.37
CA ARG A 63 7.69 15.08 -9.59
C ARG A 63 9.01 15.88 -9.54
N ALA A 64 10.15 15.20 -9.38
CA ALA A 64 11.46 15.84 -9.44
C ALA A 64 11.71 16.48 -10.81
N ALA A 65 11.47 15.73 -11.90
CA ALA A 65 11.61 16.26 -13.26
C ALA A 65 10.72 17.49 -13.51
N ALA A 66 9.44 17.42 -13.11
CA ALA A 66 8.50 18.54 -13.23
C ALA A 66 8.95 19.78 -12.44
N THR A 67 9.39 19.57 -11.19
CA THR A 67 9.90 20.65 -10.33
C THR A 67 11.10 21.35 -10.97
N VAL A 68 12.04 20.59 -11.51
CA VAL A 68 13.21 21.17 -12.18
C VAL A 68 12.80 21.89 -13.46
N LEU A 69 11.97 21.28 -14.32
CA LEU A 69 11.49 21.89 -15.57
C LEU A 69 10.84 23.26 -15.32
N ASN A 70 10.00 23.38 -14.29
CA ASN A 70 9.37 24.64 -13.90
C ASN A 70 10.38 25.73 -13.52
N ASN A 71 11.56 25.33 -13.03
CA ASN A 71 12.63 26.26 -12.64
C ASN A 71 13.62 26.56 -13.78
N LEU A 72 13.44 25.99 -14.99
CA LEU A 72 14.30 26.28 -16.16
C LEU A 72 13.80 27.45 -17.04
N THR A 73 12.66 28.05 -16.69
CA THR A 73 12.00 29.11 -17.48
C THR A 73 12.80 30.40 -17.57
N LEU A 74 13.48 30.78 -16.48
CA LEU A 74 14.33 31.97 -16.42
C LEU A 74 15.59 31.64 -15.63
N LEU A 75 16.76 31.79 -16.26
CA LEU A 75 18.05 31.39 -15.69
C LEU A 75 19.11 32.46 -15.92
N ASP A 76 19.72 32.93 -14.84
CA ASP A 76 20.92 33.75 -14.86
C ASP A 76 22.15 32.83 -14.76
N ILE A 77 23.05 32.88 -15.74
CA ILE A 77 24.29 32.10 -15.71
C ILE A 77 25.27 32.68 -14.67
N VAL A 78 25.62 31.86 -13.67
CA VAL A 78 26.59 32.21 -12.63
C VAL A 78 28.00 31.76 -13.00
N ALA A 79 28.14 30.53 -13.52
CA ALA A 79 29.42 29.95 -13.91
C ALA A 79 29.27 28.97 -15.07
N VAL A 80 30.29 28.88 -15.93
CA VAL A 80 30.40 27.91 -17.03
C VAL A 80 31.83 27.37 -17.01
N ASP A 81 32.02 26.07 -16.75
CA ASP A 81 33.33 25.41 -16.57
C ASP A 81 34.31 26.24 -15.70
N LYS A 82 33.80 26.80 -14.60
CA LYS A 82 34.57 27.60 -13.64
C LYS A 82 34.45 27.00 -12.25
N SER A 83 35.55 27.05 -11.50
CA SER A 83 35.56 26.53 -10.14
C SER A 83 34.62 27.36 -9.27
N ILE A 84 33.73 26.68 -8.55
CA ILE A 84 32.84 27.30 -7.57
C ILE A 84 33.36 27.15 -6.13
N SER A 85 34.48 26.45 -5.92
CA SER A 85 35.05 26.27 -4.59
C SER A 85 35.52 27.59 -3.99
N LEU A 86 35.22 27.79 -2.71
CA LEU A 86 35.69 28.93 -1.92
C LEU A 86 37.13 28.73 -1.41
N THR A 87 37.63 27.48 -1.44
CA THR A 87 38.94 27.12 -0.90
C THR A 87 40.02 27.21 -1.98
N THR A 88 41.11 27.92 -1.67
CA THR A 88 42.25 28.00 -2.58
C THR A 88 42.89 26.62 -2.78
N GLY A 89 43.03 26.20 -4.04
CA GLY A 89 43.66 24.92 -4.42
C GLY A 89 42.67 23.78 -4.69
N GLU A 90 41.39 23.96 -4.37
CA GLU A 90 40.32 23.04 -4.73
C GLU A 90 39.71 23.43 -6.08
N VAL A 91 39.31 22.42 -6.86
CA VAL A 91 38.74 22.61 -8.20
C VAL A 91 37.46 21.80 -8.32
N LEU A 92 36.33 22.50 -8.28
CA LEU A 92 34.98 21.93 -8.45
C LEU A 92 34.26 22.75 -9.52
N ARG A 93 34.16 22.18 -10.73
CA ARG A 93 33.70 22.88 -11.93
C ARG A 93 32.43 22.22 -12.49
N PRO A 94 31.24 22.68 -12.09
CA PRO A 94 30.04 22.29 -12.81
C PRO A 94 30.13 22.78 -14.26
N ASP A 95 29.51 22.05 -15.19
CA ASP A 95 29.49 22.47 -16.60
C ASP A 95 28.80 23.82 -16.74
N ILE A 96 27.64 23.98 -16.10
CA ILE A 96 26.91 25.24 -16.00
C ILE A 96 26.28 25.33 -14.61
N LEU A 97 26.48 26.47 -13.93
CA LEU A 97 25.71 26.85 -12.75
C LEU A 97 24.85 28.05 -13.12
N CYS A 98 23.54 27.90 -12.92
CA CYS A 98 22.56 28.97 -13.09
C CYS A 98 21.84 29.30 -11.79
N PHE A 99 21.20 30.46 -11.75
CA PHE A 99 20.29 30.88 -10.71
C PHE A 99 18.97 31.30 -11.36
N ASN A 100 17.85 30.75 -10.88
CA ASN A 100 16.53 31.24 -11.26
C ASN A 100 16.13 32.36 -10.28
N PRO A 101 16.03 33.63 -10.72
CA PRO A 101 15.74 34.75 -9.82
C PRO A 101 14.28 34.78 -9.33
N GLU A 102 13.34 34.14 -10.03
CA GLU A 102 11.93 34.09 -9.64
C GLU A 102 11.71 33.07 -8.53
N SER A 103 12.18 31.84 -8.73
CA SER A 103 12.05 30.76 -7.75
C SER A 103 13.14 30.80 -6.66
N ARG A 104 14.19 31.60 -6.87
CA ARG A 104 15.41 31.67 -6.04
C ARG A 104 16.13 30.32 -5.90
N THR A 105 16.12 29.55 -6.97
CA THR A 105 16.71 28.20 -7.01
C THR A 105 18.02 28.21 -7.77
N LEU A 106 19.03 27.50 -7.27
CA LEU A 106 20.26 27.22 -8.01
C LEU A 106 20.06 26.01 -8.91
N VAL A 107 20.51 26.08 -10.16
CA VAL A 107 20.40 24.98 -11.12
C VAL A 107 21.79 24.58 -11.60
N VAL A 108 22.18 23.34 -11.31
CA VAL A 108 23.48 22.79 -11.67
C VAL A 108 23.32 21.83 -12.84
N PHE A 109 23.97 22.14 -13.96
CA PHE A 109 24.02 21.27 -15.13
C PHE A 109 25.30 20.45 -15.14
N GLU A 110 25.16 19.18 -15.49
CA GLU A 110 26.25 18.23 -15.63
C GLU A 110 26.03 17.35 -16.88
N ILE A 111 27.04 17.25 -17.74
CA ILE A 111 26.98 16.61 -19.06
C ILE A 111 27.84 15.35 -19.05
N LYS A 112 27.22 14.19 -19.31
CA LYS A 112 27.89 12.88 -19.35
C LYS A 112 27.92 12.30 -20.75
N ARG A 113 29.13 12.07 -21.27
CA ARG A 113 29.38 11.63 -22.66
C ARG A 113 29.66 10.13 -22.83
N ASP A 114 30.28 9.50 -21.84
CA ASP A 114 30.83 8.14 -21.94
C ASP A 114 30.55 7.30 -20.69
N LYS A 115 30.37 5.98 -20.87
CA LYS A 115 30.13 4.98 -19.81
C LYS A 115 31.10 5.03 -18.61
N LEU A 116 32.32 5.54 -18.83
CA LEU A 116 33.35 5.66 -17.79
C LEU A 116 33.14 6.88 -16.87
N THR A 117 32.56 7.97 -17.40
CA THR A 117 32.32 9.23 -16.66
C THR A 117 31.08 9.18 -15.76
N GLU A 118 30.20 8.20 -15.99
CA GLU A 118 28.96 8.01 -15.22
C GLU A 118 29.20 7.62 -13.75
N ARG A 119 30.35 6.97 -13.45
CA ARG A 119 30.70 6.54 -12.09
C ARG A 119 30.98 7.71 -11.14
N GLN A 120 31.20 8.91 -11.66
CA GLN A 120 31.55 10.10 -10.89
C GLN A 120 30.39 11.09 -10.76
N ALA A 121 29.30 10.91 -11.51
CA ALA A 121 28.19 11.87 -11.58
C ALA A 121 27.64 12.24 -10.19
N VAL A 122 27.28 11.24 -9.38
CA VAL A 122 26.76 11.48 -8.01
C VAL A 122 27.78 12.18 -7.11
N THR A 123 29.05 11.79 -7.20
CA THR A 123 30.11 12.37 -6.38
C THR A 123 30.39 13.83 -6.75
N GLU A 124 30.27 14.18 -8.03
CA GLU A 124 30.39 15.56 -8.51
C GLU A 124 29.20 16.40 -8.06
N LEU A 125 27.97 15.93 -8.27
CA LEU A 125 26.77 16.65 -7.83
C LEU A 125 26.79 16.93 -6.32
N ALA A 126 27.16 15.93 -5.51
CA ALA A 126 27.29 16.10 -4.06
C ALA A 126 28.43 17.09 -3.70
N GLY A 127 29.54 17.05 -4.42
CA GLY A 127 30.65 18.01 -4.24
C GLY A 127 30.23 19.44 -4.57
N TYR A 128 29.50 19.65 -5.66
CA TYR A 128 28.97 20.95 -6.04
C TYR A 128 27.96 21.46 -5.02
N GLU A 129 27.04 20.59 -4.58
CA GLU A 129 26.04 20.95 -3.55
C GLU A 129 26.72 21.39 -2.24
N GLN A 130 27.80 20.71 -1.84
CA GLN A 130 28.56 21.09 -0.64
C GLN A 130 29.20 22.48 -0.79
N GLU A 131 29.78 22.81 -1.94
CA GLU A 131 30.33 24.15 -2.17
C GLU A 131 29.24 25.23 -2.22
N LEU A 132 28.08 24.92 -2.79
CA LEU A 132 26.92 25.81 -2.76
C LEU A 132 26.47 26.05 -1.31
N ARG A 133 26.45 25.03 -0.45
CA ARG A 133 26.16 25.18 0.99
C ARG A 133 27.26 25.93 1.75
N ASN A 134 28.53 25.83 1.34
CA ASN A 134 29.61 26.63 1.90
C ASN A 134 29.40 28.13 1.58
N ALA A 135 28.96 28.44 0.36
CA ALA A 135 28.64 29.80 -0.06
C ALA A 135 27.34 30.33 0.55
N LEU A 136 26.33 29.46 0.69
CA LEU A 136 24.99 29.77 1.19
C LEU A 136 24.62 28.79 2.33
N PRO A 137 25.04 29.09 3.58
CA PRO A 137 24.62 28.28 4.72
C PRO A 137 23.10 28.25 4.83
N PHE A 138 22.54 27.09 5.18
CA PHE A 138 21.09 26.81 5.28
C PHE A 138 20.34 26.64 3.95
N LEU A 139 21.05 26.47 2.84
CA LEU A 139 20.44 26.10 1.56
C LEU A 139 19.64 24.79 1.71
N GLY A 140 18.33 24.88 1.46
CA GLY A 140 17.43 23.74 1.50
C GLY A 140 17.58 22.86 0.27
N ASP A 141 17.11 21.61 0.36
CA ASP A 141 17.19 20.66 -0.75
C ASP A 141 16.32 21.04 -1.95
N PHE A 142 15.26 21.82 -1.72
CA PHE A 142 14.42 22.41 -2.78
C PHE A 142 15.07 23.63 -3.45
N ASP A 143 16.11 24.21 -2.85
CA ASP A 143 16.78 25.40 -3.38
C ASP A 143 17.92 25.03 -4.35
N VAL A 144 18.22 23.73 -4.51
CA VAL A 144 19.20 23.22 -5.47
C VAL A 144 18.55 22.18 -6.37
N ASN A 145 18.53 22.49 -7.67
CA ASN A 145 18.08 21.60 -8.71
C ASN A 145 19.27 21.12 -9.54
N PHE A 146 19.23 19.86 -9.94
CA PHE A 146 20.23 19.26 -10.80
C PHE A 146 19.65 18.95 -12.18
N VAL A 147 20.43 19.16 -13.23
CA VAL A 147 20.11 18.75 -14.59
C VAL A 147 21.26 17.91 -15.10
N VAL A 148 21.03 16.61 -15.24
CA VAL A 148 22.01 15.67 -15.78
C VAL A 148 21.65 15.37 -17.22
N ILE A 149 22.57 15.68 -18.13
CA ILE A 149 22.39 15.50 -19.57
C ILE A 149 23.30 14.37 -20.01
N SER A 150 22.78 13.37 -20.69
CA SER A 150 23.61 12.29 -21.22
C SER A 150 23.22 11.81 -22.60
N THR A 151 24.21 11.34 -23.36
CA THR A 151 24.01 10.62 -24.62
C THR A 151 23.43 9.22 -24.37
N HIS A 152 23.74 8.61 -23.22
CA HIS A 152 23.34 7.26 -22.85
C HIS A 152 22.92 7.19 -21.37
N TRP A 153 21.83 6.47 -21.10
CA TRP A 153 21.34 6.23 -19.74
C TRP A 153 21.57 4.77 -19.36
N ASP A 154 22.82 4.44 -19.02
CA ASP A 154 23.17 3.12 -18.51
C ASP A 154 22.59 2.89 -17.09
N THR A 155 22.52 1.62 -16.68
CA THR A 155 21.92 1.20 -15.40
C THR A 155 22.48 1.95 -14.19
N LEU A 156 23.79 2.21 -14.14
CA LEU A 156 24.40 2.88 -12.98
C LEU A 156 23.95 4.33 -12.85
N LEU A 157 23.96 5.10 -13.96
CA LEU A 157 23.53 6.49 -13.95
C LEU A 157 22.03 6.59 -13.67
N SER A 158 21.21 5.74 -14.30
CA SER A 158 19.77 5.66 -14.04
C SER A 158 19.48 5.38 -12.56
N HIS A 159 20.16 4.39 -11.97
CA HIS A 159 20.00 4.04 -10.56
C HIS A 159 20.46 5.16 -9.62
N ALA A 160 21.55 5.85 -9.96
CA ALA A 160 22.06 6.97 -9.21
C ALA A 160 21.06 8.14 -9.14
N ILE A 161 20.54 8.57 -10.29
CA ILE A 161 19.59 9.68 -10.35
C ILE A 161 18.27 9.31 -9.68
N SER A 162 17.79 8.09 -9.88
CA SER A 162 16.59 7.65 -9.18
C SER A 162 16.81 7.53 -7.67
N ASN A 163 18.00 7.17 -7.19
CA ASN A 163 18.29 7.18 -5.76
C ASN A 163 18.24 8.60 -5.18
N PHE A 164 18.81 9.57 -5.91
CA PHE A 164 18.77 10.98 -5.57
C PHE A 164 17.32 11.48 -5.43
N ASN A 165 16.49 11.17 -6.42
CA ASN A 165 15.10 11.63 -6.45
C ASN A 165 14.20 10.89 -5.44
N THR A 166 14.29 9.55 -5.37
CA THR A 166 13.37 8.74 -4.57
C THR A 166 13.72 8.71 -3.08
N TRP A 167 15.01 8.57 -2.74
CA TRP A 167 15.43 8.26 -1.36
C TRP A 167 16.10 9.44 -0.67
N SER A 168 16.81 10.28 -1.41
CA SER A 168 17.51 11.46 -0.86
C SER A 168 16.72 12.76 -0.95
N GLY A 169 15.48 12.72 -1.47
CA GLY A 169 14.60 13.88 -1.59
C GLY A 169 15.15 15.02 -2.45
N LYS A 170 16.09 14.74 -3.36
CA LYS A 170 16.71 15.73 -4.25
C LYS A 170 15.91 15.88 -5.54
N HIS A 171 16.09 17.00 -6.24
CA HIS A 171 15.44 17.23 -7.53
C HIS A 171 16.45 17.20 -8.66
N CYS A 172 16.47 16.09 -9.39
CA CYS A 172 17.29 15.94 -10.58
C CYS A 172 16.44 15.65 -11.82
N LEU A 173 16.57 16.50 -12.83
CA LEU A 173 16.07 16.28 -14.18
C LEU A 173 17.09 15.48 -14.99
N ALA A 174 16.67 14.33 -15.49
CA ALA A 174 17.44 13.54 -16.41
C ALA A 174 17.05 13.90 -17.86
N LEU A 175 18.02 14.33 -18.66
CA LEU A 175 17.84 14.64 -20.07
C LEU A 175 18.70 13.73 -20.94
N LYS A 176 18.13 13.27 -22.06
CA LYS A 176 18.85 12.60 -23.12
C LYS A 176 19.14 13.56 -24.26
N VAL A 177 20.40 13.67 -24.67
CA VAL A 177 20.83 14.48 -25.80
C VAL A 177 21.10 13.62 -27.04
N SER A 178 20.53 13.99 -28.19
CA SER A 178 20.88 13.38 -29.47
C SER A 178 22.14 14.03 -30.04
N ALA A 179 23.30 13.39 -29.82
CA ALA A 179 24.59 13.90 -30.27
C ALA A 179 24.89 13.61 -31.76
N ASP A 180 24.11 12.75 -32.40
CA ASP A 180 24.34 12.26 -33.77
C ASP A 180 23.86 13.24 -34.87
N SER A 181 23.08 14.26 -34.48
CA SER A 181 22.57 15.28 -35.40
C SER A 181 22.77 16.68 -34.84
N ARG A 182 22.83 17.69 -35.73
CA ARG A 182 22.85 19.12 -35.38
C ARG A 182 21.65 19.80 -36.06
N PRO A 183 20.93 20.72 -35.39
CA PRO A 183 21.12 21.13 -33.99
C PRO A 183 20.86 19.98 -33.01
N PHE A 184 21.46 20.04 -31.83
CA PHE A 184 21.20 19.07 -30.78
C PHE A 184 19.72 19.12 -30.37
N THR A 185 19.22 18.01 -29.84
CA THR A 185 17.88 17.92 -29.26
C THR A 185 17.97 17.30 -27.87
N LEU A 186 17.16 17.80 -26.93
CA LEU A 186 17.02 17.27 -25.58
C LEU A 186 15.65 16.61 -25.44
N THR A 187 15.60 15.51 -24.69
CA THR A 187 14.34 14.83 -24.35
C THR A 187 14.37 14.44 -22.89
N CYS A 188 13.25 14.57 -22.19
CA CYS A 188 13.14 14.10 -20.81
C CYS A 188 13.35 12.58 -20.75
N HIS A 189 14.18 12.14 -19.81
CA HIS A 189 14.33 10.73 -19.44
C HIS A 189 13.83 10.56 -18.01
N VAL A 190 12.90 9.63 -17.80
CA VAL A 190 12.47 9.25 -16.45
C VAL A 190 13.32 8.05 -16.04
N PRO A 191 14.25 8.19 -15.07
CA PRO A 191 15.13 7.11 -14.67
C PRO A 191 14.34 5.92 -14.14
N ASP A 192 14.87 4.76 -14.43
CA ASP A 192 14.30 3.50 -14.00
C ASP A 192 15.30 2.77 -13.09
N ALA A 193 14.93 2.58 -11.83
CA ALA A 193 15.85 2.01 -10.82
C ALA A 193 15.21 1.07 -9.81
N TRP A 194 13.88 1.01 -9.81
CA TRP A 194 13.17 0.09 -8.94
C TRP A 194 12.83 -1.18 -9.70
N GLN A 195 13.29 -2.32 -9.15
CA GLN A 195 12.83 -3.61 -9.63
C GLN A 195 11.37 -3.76 -9.21
N LEU A 196 10.46 -3.63 -10.19
CA LEU A 196 9.04 -3.82 -9.93
C LEU A 196 8.80 -5.17 -9.29
N ARG A 197 8.10 -5.14 -8.17
CA ARG A 197 7.69 -6.33 -7.45
C ARG A 197 6.27 -6.75 -7.82
N GLY A 198 5.45 -5.83 -8.34
CA GLY A 198 4.04 -6.07 -8.64
C GLY A 198 3.18 -6.25 -7.38
N GLY A 199 3.68 -5.81 -6.23
CA GLY A 199 2.96 -5.87 -4.95
C GLY A 199 2.10 -4.62 -4.74
N ASN A 200 0.84 -4.83 -4.34
CA ASN A 200 -0.13 -3.75 -4.09
C ASN A 200 -0.04 -3.14 -2.67
N GLY A 201 0.90 -3.59 -1.82
CA GLY A 201 1.06 -3.10 -0.44
C GLY A 201 2.21 -3.77 0.32
N LEU A 202 2.45 -3.33 1.57
CA LEU A 202 3.40 -3.92 2.51
C LEU A 202 2.87 -5.25 3.05
N PRO A 203 3.60 -6.36 2.92
CA PRO A 203 3.24 -7.54 3.66
C PRO A 203 3.31 -7.26 5.17
N GLN A 204 2.37 -7.80 5.92
CA GLN A 204 2.32 -7.57 7.37
C GLN A 204 3.59 -8.07 8.07
N GLU A 205 4.28 -9.08 7.53
CA GLU A 205 5.55 -9.54 8.07
C GLU A 205 6.69 -8.52 7.91
N ALA A 206 6.58 -7.55 7.00
CA ALA A 206 7.54 -6.46 6.89
C ALA A 206 7.31 -5.36 7.95
N LEU A 207 6.18 -5.36 8.65
CA LEU A 207 5.89 -4.43 9.72
C LEU A 207 6.38 -4.99 11.06
N GLN A 208 7.52 -4.51 11.54
CA GLN A 208 8.16 -4.97 12.76
C GLN A 208 8.01 -3.94 13.87
N THR A 209 7.57 -4.39 15.05
CA THR A 209 7.14 -3.53 16.14
C THR A 209 7.98 -3.68 17.40
N ILE A 210 8.07 -2.59 18.17
CA ILE A 210 8.60 -2.58 19.52
C ILE A 210 7.78 -1.63 20.40
N ASP A 211 7.56 -2.02 21.66
CA ASP A 211 6.90 -1.16 22.63
C ASP A 211 7.91 -0.33 23.43
N VAL A 212 7.50 0.89 23.76
CA VAL A 212 8.09 1.73 24.80
C VAL A 212 7.03 1.91 25.87
N TYR A 213 7.10 1.09 26.91
CA TYR A 213 6.20 1.18 28.05
C TYR A 213 6.62 2.31 28.97
N LEU A 214 5.65 3.10 29.44
CA LEU A 214 5.88 4.32 30.21
C LEU A 214 5.47 4.12 31.67
N TYR A 215 6.37 3.55 32.46
CA TYR A 215 6.18 3.41 33.91
C TYR A 215 6.13 4.78 34.59
N GLU A 216 5.21 5.00 35.53
CA GLU A 216 5.14 6.25 36.30
C GLU A 216 5.89 6.12 37.63
N ASP A 217 6.64 7.16 37.99
CA ASP A 217 7.41 7.24 39.23
C ASP A 217 6.51 7.79 40.38
N GLY A 218 5.56 6.98 40.86
CA GLY A 218 4.68 7.35 42.00
C GLY A 218 3.68 6.25 42.41
N ASP A 219 3.17 6.35 43.65
CA ASP A 219 1.97 5.63 44.09
C ASP A 219 0.77 6.33 43.44
N GLY A 220 0.05 5.64 42.54
CA GLY A 220 -0.96 6.19 41.63
C GLY A 220 -2.25 6.68 42.29
N ASP A 221 -2.15 7.68 43.18
CA ASP A 221 -3.27 8.23 43.96
C ASP A 221 -4.02 9.38 43.24
N ASP A 222 -3.58 9.84 42.08
CA ASP A 222 -4.33 10.80 41.27
C ASP A 222 -5.27 10.05 40.32
N GLU A 223 -6.39 9.56 40.86
CA GLU A 223 -7.58 9.11 40.11
C GLU A 223 -8.29 10.30 39.43
N GLU A 224 -7.57 11.10 38.63
CA GLU A 224 -8.22 11.91 37.61
C GLU A 224 -8.21 11.08 36.32
N ASP A 225 -9.39 10.53 36.02
CA ASP A 225 -9.76 9.80 34.80
C ASP A 225 -9.76 10.77 33.59
N ASP A 226 -8.68 11.52 33.42
CA ASP A 226 -8.56 12.51 32.37
C ASP A 226 -8.26 11.75 31.06
N GLU A 227 -9.29 11.59 30.23
CA GLU A 227 -9.20 10.94 28.92
C GLU A 227 -8.25 11.68 27.96
N GLN A 228 -7.73 12.84 28.36
CA GLN A 228 -6.85 13.68 27.55
C GLN A 228 -5.43 13.11 27.46
N ILE A 229 -4.91 13.05 26.23
CA ILE A 229 -3.52 12.66 25.98
C ILE A 229 -2.56 13.69 26.61
N PRO A 230 -1.61 13.27 27.47
CA PRO A 230 -0.63 14.18 28.01
C PRO A 230 0.24 14.82 26.91
N VAL A 231 0.41 16.15 26.95
CA VAL A 231 1.16 16.92 25.93
C VAL A 231 2.60 16.43 25.75
N ALA A 232 3.22 15.92 26.82
CA ALA A 232 4.56 15.34 26.76
C ALA A 232 4.63 14.10 25.83
N LEU A 233 3.55 13.31 25.75
CA LEU A 233 3.48 12.15 24.87
C LEU A 233 3.33 12.56 23.41
N ILE A 234 2.50 13.57 23.12
CA ILE A 234 2.42 14.15 21.77
C ILE A 234 3.78 14.73 21.35
N THR A 235 4.49 15.39 22.27
CA THR A 235 5.83 15.90 22.00
C THR A 235 6.83 14.76 21.72
N ALA A 236 6.77 13.68 22.49
CA ALA A 236 7.61 12.50 22.30
C ALA A 236 7.35 11.83 20.94
N ILE A 237 6.08 11.67 20.56
CA ILE A 237 5.67 11.12 19.25
C ILE A 237 6.20 11.98 18.10
N ASN A 238 6.07 13.31 18.20
CA ASN A 238 6.63 14.22 17.20
C ASN A 238 8.16 14.13 17.09
N ILE A 239 8.88 13.92 18.20
CA ILE A 239 10.33 13.69 18.19
C ILE A 239 10.66 12.38 17.48
N ILE A 240 9.89 11.32 17.75
CA ILE A 240 10.04 10.01 17.10
C ILE A 240 9.86 10.14 15.59
N ALA A 241 8.75 10.71 15.12
CA ALA A 241 8.47 10.84 13.69
C ALA A 241 9.55 11.66 12.96
N ARG A 242 9.92 12.83 13.51
CA ARG A 242 10.98 13.68 12.95
C ARG A 242 12.36 13.03 12.98
N SER A 243 12.64 12.22 14.01
CA SER A 243 13.88 11.44 14.04
C SER A 243 13.85 10.34 12.98
N GLY A 244 12.70 9.69 12.77
CA GLY A 244 12.48 8.75 11.69
C GLY A 244 12.79 9.34 10.32
N ASP A 245 12.23 10.53 10.02
CA ASP A 245 12.49 11.26 8.77
C ASP A 245 13.99 11.59 8.60
N ARG A 246 14.64 12.12 9.63
CA ARG A 246 16.08 12.49 9.58
C ARG A 246 17.01 11.31 9.36
N HIS A 247 16.57 10.09 9.70
CA HIS A 247 17.33 8.87 9.50
C HIS A 247 16.89 8.08 8.26
N GLU A 248 16.06 8.68 7.39
CA GLU A 248 15.50 8.04 6.19
C GLU A 248 14.83 6.69 6.51
N SER A 249 14.24 6.58 7.71
CA SER A 249 13.48 5.41 8.14
C SER A 249 12.02 5.55 7.73
N HIS A 250 11.26 4.46 7.74
CA HIS A 250 9.86 4.43 7.36
C HIS A 250 9.06 3.62 8.38
N GLY A 251 7.94 4.16 8.83
CA GLY A 251 7.15 3.53 9.89
C GLY A 251 6.05 4.41 10.46
N PHE A 252 5.49 3.95 11.57
CA PHE A 252 4.50 4.68 12.35
C PHE A 252 4.62 4.37 13.83
N VAL A 253 4.07 5.24 14.68
CA VAL A 253 3.97 5.04 16.12
C VAL A 253 2.51 5.12 16.53
N MET A 254 2.08 4.19 17.37
CA MET A 254 0.77 4.14 17.97
C MET A 254 0.89 4.38 19.47
N LEU A 255 0.23 5.43 19.96
CA LEU A 255 -0.04 5.61 21.38
C LEU A 255 -1.29 4.83 21.75
N TRP A 256 -1.21 4.08 22.84
CA TRP A 256 -2.33 3.34 23.38
C TRP A 256 -2.42 3.46 24.90
N ARG A 257 -3.64 3.33 25.40
CA ARG A 257 -3.96 3.31 26.84
C ARG A 257 -4.07 1.85 27.30
N ASP A 258 -3.38 1.52 28.39
CA ASP A 258 -3.43 0.20 29.01
C ASP A 258 -4.66 0.08 29.93
N HIS A 259 -5.46 -0.96 29.73
CA HIS A 259 -6.62 -1.28 30.57
C HIS A 259 -6.36 -2.48 31.51
N ALA A 260 -5.23 -3.18 31.36
CA ALA A 260 -4.94 -4.37 32.16
C ALA A 260 -4.26 -4.05 33.50
N ASN A 261 -3.87 -2.80 33.76
CA ASN A 261 -3.18 -2.35 34.98
C ASN A 261 -1.99 -3.26 35.38
N LEU A 262 -1.24 -3.77 34.40
CA LEU A 262 -0.12 -4.70 34.63
C LEU A 262 1.12 -4.02 35.22
N GLY A 263 1.10 -2.69 35.37
CA GLY A 263 2.10 -1.88 36.04
C GLY A 263 1.54 -0.51 36.46
N ASN A 264 2.40 0.37 36.97
CA ASN A 264 2.01 1.71 37.42
C ASN A 264 1.81 2.72 36.26
N GLY A 265 1.86 2.27 34.99
CA GLY A 265 1.75 3.16 33.82
C GLY A 265 0.44 2.96 33.06
N GLN A 266 -0.22 4.06 32.68
CA GLN A 266 -1.46 4.01 31.88
C GLN A 266 -1.21 4.10 30.37
N TRP A 267 -0.01 4.49 29.95
CA TRP A 267 0.31 4.83 28.56
C TRP A 267 1.48 4.02 28.02
N SER A 268 1.44 3.71 26.73
CA SER A 268 2.55 3.06 26.04
C SER A 268 2.56 3.44 24.56
N LEU A 269 3.74 3.37 23.96
CA LEU A 269 3.98 3.62 22.55
C LEU A 269 4.37 2.31 21.87
N THR A 270 3.69 1.91 20.81
CA THR A 270 4.17 0.87 19.90
C THR A 270 4.74 1.55 18.66
N LEU A 271 6.04 1.42 18.44
CA LEU A 271 6.68 1.86 17.20
C LEU A 271 6.72 0.70 16.23
N CYS A 272 6.31 0.95 14.99
CA CYS A 272 6.38 0.01 13.88
C CYS A 272 7.34 0.55 12.81
N GLY A 273 8.34 -0.24 12.44
CA GLY A 273 9.27 0.07 11.35
C GLY A 273 9.17 -0.96 10.23
N VAL A 274 9.43 -0.51 9.00
CA VAL A 274 9.51 -1.41 7.84
C VAL A 274 10.84 -2.18 7.86
N ASP A 275 10.78 -3.51 7.90
CA ASP A 275 11.92 -4.40 7.75
C ASP A 275 12.13 -4.80 6.26
N PRO A 276 13.17 -4.28 5.60
CA PRO A 276 13.45 -4.61 4.20
C PRO A 276 13.85 -6.08 3.99
N ILE A 277 14.36 -6.78 5.03
CA ILE A 277 14.74 -8.19 4.93
C ILE A 277 13.49 -9.07 4.92
N ALA A 278 12.54 -8.83 5.82
CA ALA A 278 11.25 -9.50 5.81
C ALA A 278 10.49 -9.26 4.49
N MET A 279 10.51 -8.02 3.98
CA MET A 279 9.93 -7.68 2.67
C MET A 279 10.56 -8.52 1.52
N HIS A 280 11.89 -8.62 1.48
CA HIS A 280 12.60 -9.43 0.48
C HIS A 280 12.21 -10.92 0.58
N ALA A 281 12.19 -11.46 1.80
CA ALA A 281 11.83 -12.85 2.05
C ALA A 281 10.38 -13.16 1.63
N TRP A 282 9.45 -12.24 1.93
CA TRP A 282 8.05 -12.35 1.53
C TRP A 282 7.90 -12.34 0.01
N CYS A 283 8.53 -11.38 -0.68
CA CYS A 283 8.48 -11.28 -2.15
C CYS A 283 8.92 -12.59 -2.82
N ARG A 284 10.01 -13.19 -2.34
CA ARG A 284 10.53 -14.45 -2.89
C ARG A 284 9.59 -15.63 -2.65
N ARG A 285 8.98 -15.71 -1.47
CA ARG A 285 8.01 -16.76 -1.10
C ARG A 285 6.74 -16.71 -1.94
N HIS A 286 6.29 -15.51 -2.31
CA HIS A 286 5.08 -15.29 -3.10
C HIS A 286 5.33 -15.25 -4.61
N GLY A 287 6.51 -15.70 -5.06
CA GLY A 287 6.83 -15.83 -6.48
C GLY A 287 7.02 -14.49 -7.20
N LEU A 288 7.15 -13.38 -6.46
CA LEU A 288 7.43 -12.10 -7.07
C LEU A 288 8.82 -12.12 -7.71
N PRO A 289 8.96 -11.53 -8.90
CA PRO A 289 10.17 -11.65 -9.68
C PRO A 289 11.39 -11.07 -8.95
N THR A 290 12.32 -11.95 -8.62
CA THR A 290 13.58 -11.64 -7.93
C THR A 290 14.72 -12.34 -8.67
N ARG A 291 15.79 -11.60 -8.99
CA ARG A 291 16.98 -12.22 -9.58
C ARG A 291 17.85 -12.79 -8.45
N SER A 292 18.18 -14.08 -8.52
CA SER A 292 19.12 -14.70 -7.58
C SER A 292 20.51 -14.08 -7.70
N SER A 293 21.12 -13.78 -6.57
CA SER A 293 22.46 -13.22 -6.42
C SER A 293 23.03 -13.60 -5.05
N LYS A 294 24.34 -13.48 -4.87
CA LYS A 294 24.98 -13.73 -3.56
C LYS A 294 24.36 -12.88 -2.43
N LEU A 295 23.96 -11.64 -2.73
CA LEU A 295 23.31 -10.76 -1.75
C LEU A 295 21.92 -11.30 -1.38
N THR A 296 21.07 -11.55 -2.38
CA THR A 296 19.69 -12.02 -2.13
C THR A 296 19.67 -13.39 -1.46
N ASP A 297 20.64 -14.25 -1.76
CA ASP A 297 20.75 -15.59 -1.18
C ASP A 297 21.27 -15.53 0.27
N TYR A 298 22.18 -14.60 0.57
CA TYR A 298 22.59 -14.30 1.95
C TYR A 298 21.42 -13.76 2.78
N LEU A 299 20.69 -12.77 2.26
CA LEU A 299 19.54 -12.17 2.95
C LEU A 299 18.43 -13.21 3.17
N GLU A 300 18.19 -14.09 2.21
CA GLU A 300 17.22 -15.18 2.38
C GLU A 300 17.65 -16.16 3.47
N GLN A 301 18.92 -16.57 3.48
CA GLN A 301 19.43 -17.44 4.53
C GLN A 301 19.30 -16.77 5.91
N HIS A 302 19.63 -15.48 6.00
CA HIS A 302 19.48 -14.71 7.22
C HIS A 302 18.02 -14.64 7.69
N ALA A 303 17.07 -14.37 6.79
CA ALA A 303 15.65 -14.33 7.11
C ALA A 303 15.09 -15.69 7.57
N LYS A 304 15.68 -16.80 7.12
CA LYS A 304 15.35 -18.15 7.61
C LYS A 304 15.89 -18.42 9.00
N ASP A 305 17.12 -17.98 9.27
CA ASP A 305 17.80 -18.21 10.55
C ASP A 305 17.25 -17.32 11.67
N MET A 306 16.86 -16.08 11.32
CA MET A 306 16.33 -15.08 12.25
C MET A 306 15.09 -14.42 11.66
N PRO A 307 13.92 -15.09 11.70
CA PRO A 307 12.67 -14.50 11.23
C PRO A 307 12.27 -13.32 12.13
N SER A 308 11.83 -12.22 11.51
CA SER A 308 11.23 -11.06 12.18
C SER A 308 12.14 -10.34 13.18
N GLN A 309 12.91 -9.36 12.69
CA GLN A 309 13.71 -8.48 13.54
C GLN A 309 13.30 -7.03 13.37
N VAL A 310 13.07 -6.36 14.49
CA VAL A 310 12.90 -4.91 14.50
C VAL A 310 14.23 -4.25 14.10
N PRO A 311 14.26 -3.41 13.05
CA PRO A 311 15.48 -2.72 12.65
C PRO A 311 16.07 -1.90 13.80
N SER A 312 17.39 -1.99 14.00
CA SER A 312 18.07 -1.29 15.11
C SER A 312 17.90 0.23 15.08
N SER A 313 17.60 0.81 13.91
CA SER A 313 17.26 2.22 13.74
C SER A 313 16.02 2.61 14.55
N ILE A 314 15.01 1.76 14.64
CA ILE A 314 13.76 2.04 15.38
C ILE A 314 14.03 2.24 16.87
N TYR A 315 14.93 1.45 17.46
CA TYR A 315 15.36 1.63 18.86
C TYR A 315 16.07 2.97 19.07
N LYS A 316 16.87 3.42 18.09
CA LYS A 316 17.57 4.71 18.17
C LYS A 316 16.58 5.87 18.06
N ILE A 317 15.67 5.79 17.09
CA ILE A 317 14.60 6.76 16.88
C ILE A 317 13.74 6.89 18.15
N ALA A 318 13.32 5.78 18.76
CA ALA A 318 12.57 5.79 20.02
C ALA A 318 13.34 6.47 21.18
N LYS A 319 14.65 6.21 21.29
CA LYS A 319 15.49 6.78 22.35
C LYS A 319 15.63 8.29 22.27
N ASP A 320 15.46 8.90 21.10
CA ASP A 320 15.52 10.35 20.95
C ASP A 320 14.41 11.07 21.71
N ALA A 321 13.27 10.40 21.96
CA ALA A 321 12.18 10.95 22.76
C ALA A 321 12.35 10.74 24.27
N PHE A 322 13.26 9.87 24.71
CA PHE A 322 13.44 9.54 26.14
C PHE A 322 13.76 10.76 27.02
N PRO A 323 14.55 11.76 26.59
CA PRO A 323 14.79 12.96 27.40
C PRO A 323 13.51 13.71 27.81
N VAL A 324 12.49 13.75 26.95
CA VAL A 324 11.20 14.39 27.26
C VAL A 324 10.33 13.50 28.13
N LEU A 325 10.38 12.18 27.91
CA LEU A 325 9.60 11.20 28.69
C LEU A 325 10.10 11.06 30.14
N ARG A 326 11.43 11.07 30.35
CA ARG A 326 12.09 10.88 31.65
C ARG A 326 11.77 11.92 32.72
N GLY A 327 11.08 13.00 32.37
CA GLY A 327 10.59 13.97 33.34
C GLY A 327 9.44 13.46 34.20
N LYS A 328 8.62 12.51 33.68
CA LYS A 328 7.44 11.95 34.37
C LYS A 328 7.41 10.41 34.34
N TYR A 329 8.05 9.81 33.34
CA TYR A 329 7.99 8.38 33.09
C TYR A 329 9.38 7.75 33.12
N SER A 330 9.46 6.44 33.43
CA SER A 330 10.63 5.60 33.19
C SER A 330 10.41 4.75 31.93
N PRO A 331 10.73 5.28 30.72
CA PRO A 331 10.49 4.57 29.46
C PRO A 331 11.37 3.32 29.34
N MET A 332 10.75 2.17 29.06
CA MET A 332 11.43 0.90 28.86
C MET A 332 10.99 0.22 27.57
N PHE A 333 11.94 -0.42 26.89
CA PHE A 333 11.64 -1.23 25.72
C PHE A 333 11.04 -2.58 26.13
N GLU A 334 9.93 -2.93 25.50
CA GLU A 334 9.25 -4.20 25.71
C GLU A 334 8.83 -4.82 24.37
N THR A 335 8.56 -6.12 24.41
CA THR A 335 7.91 -6.94 23.37
C THR A 335 8.18 -6.49 21.92
N ALA A 336 9.19 -7.09 21.29
CA ALA A 336 9.45 -6.95 19.87
C ALA A 336 8.81 -8.10 19.08
N CYS A 337 7.96 -7.80 18.09
CA CYS A 337 7.31 -8.79 17.23
C CYS A 337 6.75 -8.17 15.94
N ALA A 338 6.21 -8.97 15.03
CA ALA A 338 5.50 -8.45 13.86
C ALA A 338 4.22 -7.68 14.28
N TRP A 339 3.72 -6.81 13.41
CA TRP A 339 2.53 -5.99 13.65
C TRP A 339 1.27 -6.84 13.91
N ASP A 340 1.08 -7.94 13.18
CA ASP A 340 -0.10 -8.78 13.35
C ASP A 340 -0.09 -9.51 14.71
N ASP A 341 1.08 -10.03 15.11
CA ASP A 341 1.30 -10.58 16.46
C ASP A 341 1.06 -9.52 17.54
N LYS A 342 1.53 -8.28 17.29
CA LYS A 342 1.33 -7.15 18.22
C LYS A 342 -0.14 -6.83 18.41
N MET A 343 -0.91 -6.80 17.32
CA MET A 343 -2.34 -6.57 17.36
C MET A 343 -3.04 -7.62 18.22
N ALA A 344 -2.71 -8.90 18.07
CA ALA A 344 -3.25 -9.98 18.90
C ALA A 344 -2.99 -9.75 20.41
N LEU A 345 -1.79 -9.28 20.76
CA LEU A 345 -1.43 -8.97 22.15
C LEU A 345 -2.18 -7.76 22.72
N LEU A 346 -2.41 -6.73 21.89
CA LEU A 346 -3.01 -5.48 22.34
C LEU A 346 -4.54 -5.52 22.39
N ARG A 347 -5.19 -6.34 21.54
CA ARG A 347 -6.67 -6.36 21.38
C ARG A 347 -7.45 -6.52 22.68
N ARG A 348 -6.92 -7.24 23.66
CA ARG A 348 -7.56 -7.49 24.97
C ARG A 348 -7.12 -6.55 26.08
N ARG A 349 -6.02 -5.83 25.87
CA ARG A 349 -5.33 -5.07 26.91
C ARG A 349 -5.45 -3.57 26.69
N ALA A 350 -5.39 -3.12 25.44
CA ALA A 350 -5.08 -1.74 25.12
C ALA A 350 -6.06 -1.14 24.14
N SER A 351 -6.37 0.14 24.32
CA SER A 351 -7.13 0.92 23.33
C SER A 351 -6.19 1.81 22.54
N PRO A 352 -6.20 1.76 21.19
CA PRO A 352 -5.42 2.67 20.36
C PRO A 352 -6.02 4.08 20.41
N ILE A 353 -5.18 5.09 20.62
CA ILE A 353 -5.60 6.47 20.87
C ILE A 353 -5.11 7.43 19.78
N TYR A 354 -3.81 7.39 19.46
CA TYR A 354 -3.19 8.35 18.55
C TYR A 354 -2.11 7.69 17.70
N PHE A 355 -1.95 8.15 16.47
CA PHE A 355 -0.97 7.66 15.51
C PHE A 355 -0.12 8.80 14.95
N GLU A 356 1.11 8.48 14.55
CA GLU A 356 1.90 9.34 13.68
C GLU A 356 2.73 8.49 12.73
N PHE A 357 2.84 8.92 11.48
CA PHE A 357 3.56 8.21 10.41
C PHE A 357 4.78 9.03 9.97
N TRP A 358 5.85 8.37 9.55
CA TRP A 358 7.05 9.05 9.06
C TRP A 358 7.63 8.35 7.82
N GLY A 359 8.53 9.07 7.14
CA GLY A 359 9.10 8.67 5.86
C GLY A 359 8.02 8.44 4.81
N VAL A 360 8.24 7.43 3.96
CA VAL A 360 7.31 7.07 2.87
C VAL A 360 5.88 6.80 3.35
N LEU A 361 5.71 6.19 4.53
CA LEU A 361 4.38 5.94 5.10
C LEU A 361 3.70 7.25 5.51
N GLY A 362 4.47 8.21 6.04
CA GLY A 362 3.98 9.54 6.39
C GLY A 362 3.65 10.39 5.15
N ASP A 363 4.42 10.26 4.08
CA ASP A 363 4.09 10.91 2.79
C ASP A 363 2.78 10.37 2.23
N TYR A 364 2.62 9.05 2.21
CA TYR A 364 1.37 8.41 1.75
C TYR A 364 0.19 8.77 2.64
N ALA A 365 0.34 8.77 3.97
CA ALA A 365 -0.73 9.16 4.90
C ALA A 365 -1.27 10.56 4.59
N ARG A 366 -0.36 11.53 4.41
CA ARG A 366 -0.70 12.91 4.06
C ARG A 366 -1.35 13.02 2.69
N GLU A 367 -0.85 12.29 1.71
CA GLU A 367 -1.42 12.30 0.37
C GLU A 367 -2.83 11.67 0.34
N PHE A 368 -2.98 10.52 0.99
CA PHE A 368 -4.23 9.77 1.08
C PHE A 368 -5.34 10.64 1.69
N ILE A 369 -5.09 11.29 2.84
CA ILE A 369 -6.11 12.14 3.46
C ILE A 369 -6.34 13.47 2.72
N CYS A 370 -5.38 13.93 1.91
CA CYS A 370 -5.56 15.10 1.05
C CYS A 370 -6.31 14.76 -0.24
N HIS A 371 -6.36 13.49 -0.63
CA HIS A 371 -6.96 13.05 -1.87
C HIS A 371 -8.47 13.28 -1.87
N GLN A 372 -8.96 13.88 -2.96
CA GLN A 372 -10.36 14.32 -3.03
C GLN A 372 -11.35 13.14 -2.99
N ASP A 373 -11.08 12.06 -3.71
CA ASP A 373 -11.94 10.87 -3.67
C ASP A 373 -11.90 10.19 -2.29
N VAL A 374 -10.81 10.33 -1.53
CA VAL A 374 -10.79 9.81 -0.16
C VAL A 374 -11.71 10.63 0.74
N ARG A 375 -11.64 11.96 0.65
CA ARG A 375 -12.42 12.87 1.50
C ARG A 375 -13.89 12.98 1.13
N GLU A 376 -14.24 12.89 -0.14
CA GLU A 376 -15.63 13.03 -0.61
C GLU A 376 -16.35 11.68 -0.65
N ARG A 377 -15.62 10.61 -0.99
CA ARG A 377 -16.19 9.32 -1.34
C ARG A 377 -15.80 8.19 -0.39
N TYR A 378 -14.52 7.89 -0.22
CA TYR A 378 -14.12 6.67 0.51
C TYR A 378 -14.30 6.79 2.03
N ILE A 379 -13.72 7.83 2.65
CA ILE A 379 -13.75 8.09 4.09
C ILE A 379 -14.30 9.52 4.35
N PRO A 380 -15.59 9.76 4.08
CA PRO A 380 -16.15 11.12 4.11
C PRO A 380 -16.12 11.75 5.51
N TYR A 381 -16.06 10.93 6.55
CA TYR A 381 -16.04 11.40 7.93
C TYR A 381 -14.74 12.13 8.32
N ILE A 382 -13.68 12.03 7.52
CA ILE A 382 -12.47 12.87 7.64
C ILE A 382 -12.88 14.35 7.60
N GLU A 383 -13.64 14.74 6.59
CA GLU A 383 -14.06 16.13 6.41
C GLU A 383 -15.20 16.52 7.36
N HIS A 384 -16.15 15.62 7.59
CA HIS A 384 -17.32 15.92 8.43
C HIS A 384 -16.96 16.13 9.90
N TYR A 385 -15.94 15.43 10.42
CA TYR A 385 -15.52 15.51 11.82
C TYR A 385 -14.14 16.17 12.01
N GLY A 386 -13.48 16.60 10.93
CA GLY A 386 -12.15 17.20 10.99
C GLY A 386 -11.09 16.23 11.52
N LEU A 387 -11.19 14.95 11.16
CA LEU A 387 -10.18 13.95 11.52
C LEU A 387 -9.02 13.98 10.53
N ASP A 388 -7.85 13.54 10.97
CA ASP A 388 -6.68 13.34 10.14
C ASP A 388 -6.08 11.94 10.36
N TRP A 389 -4.92 11.67 9.76
CA TRP A 389 -4.23 10.38 9.86
C TRP A 389 -3.78 10.01 11.27
N THR A 390 -3.82 10.94 12.23
CA THR A 390 -3.41 10.68 13.61
C THR A 390 -4.52 10.03 14.44
N HIS A 391 -5.77 10.12 13.98
CA HIS A 391 -6.90 9.50 14.66
C HIS A 391 -6.99 8.01 14.33
N ALA A 392 -7.22 7.16 15.34
CA ALA A 392 -7.27 5.70 15.16
C ALA A 392 -8.31 5.24 14.12
N ASP A 393 -9.45 5.94 14.03
CA ASP A 393 -10.52 5.62 13.07
C ASP A 393 -10.07 5.84 11.61
N VAL A 394 -9.04 6.66 11.36
CA VAL A 394 -8.47 6.90 10.02
C VAL A 394 -7.18 6.10 9.83
N ALA A 395 -6.33 6.04 10.86
CA ALA A 395 -5.03 5.38 10.82
C ALA A 395 -5.13 3.86 10.57
N LEU A 396 -6.11 3.17 11.18
CA LEU A 396 -6.26 1.73 11.00
C LEU A 396 -6.69 1.35 9.57
N PRO A 397 -7.74 1.97 8.99
CA PRO A 397 -8.04 1.80 7.57
C PRO A 397 -6.86 2.13 6.65
N LEU A 398 -6.11 3.19 6.98
CA LEU A 398 -4.91 3.57 6.23
C LEU A 398 -3.83 2.48 6.28
N ILE A 399 -3.55 1.89 7.45
CA ILE A 399 -2.61 0.76 7.60
C ILE A 399 -3.09 -0.46 6.79
N GLY A 400 -4.40 -0.75 6.80
CA GLY A 400 -4.99 -1.79 5.95
C GLY A 400 -4.71 -1.56 4.47
N ASN A 401 -4.94 -0.33 3.98
CA ASN A 401 -4.61 0.08 2.61
C ASN A 401 -3.11 -0.02 2.29
N ILE A 402 -2.25 0.43 3.21
CA ILE A 402 -0.79 0.29 3.08
C ILE A 402 -0.40 -1.18 2.92
N CYS A 403 -1.07 -2.08 3.65
CA CYS A 403 -0.78 -3.51 3.61
C CYS A 403 -1.44 -4.28 2.46
N GLY A 404 -2.36 -3.67 1.72
CA GLY A 404 -3.24 -4.38 0.79
C GLY A 404 -4.20 -5.36 1.50
N ASP A 405 -4.41 -5.20 2.81
CA ASP A 405 -5.41 -5.93 3.59
C ASP A 405 -6.73 -5.15 3.53
N ILE A 406 -7.45 -5.33 2.42
CA ILE A 406 -8.67 -4.61 2.08
C ILE A 406 -9.84 -5.60 2.08
N PRO A 407 -10.92 -5.38 2.86
CA PRO A 407 -12.15 -6.16 2.75
C PRO A 407 -12.71 -6.11 1.32
N PHE A 408 -13.22 -7.24 0.80
CA PHE A 408 -13.71 -7.33 -0.58
C PHE A 408 -12.69 -6.86 -1.63
N PRO A 409 -11.51 -7.50 -1.69
CA PRO A 409 -10.47 -7.07 -2.61
C PRO A 409 -10.98 -7.09 -4.05
N ASP A 410 -10.64 -6.04 -4.80
CA ASP A 410 -11.13 -5.72 -6.16
C ASP A 410 -12.63 -5.37 -6.24
N GLY A 411 -13.34 -5.23 -5.11
CA GLY A 411 -14.77 -4.94 -5.06
C GLY A 411 -15.66 -6.16 -5.32
N VAL A 412 -15.12 -7.37 -5.31
CA VAL A 412 -15.88 -8.61 -5.50
C VAL A 412 -16.20 -9.28 -4.16
N VAL A 413 -17.32 -10.01 -4.09
CA VAL A 413 -17.70 -10.74 -2.88
C VAL A 413 -17.55 -12.24 -3.12
N ARG A 414 -16.46 -12.83 -2.61
CA ARG A 414 -16.27 -14.29 -2.60
C ARG A 414 -16.95 -14.94 -1.39
N CYS A 415 -17.04 -16.27 -1.36
CA CYS A 415 -17.57 -17.00 -0.22
C CYS A 415 -16.69 -16.79 1.02
N SER A 416 -15.37 -16.76 0.85
CA SER A 416 -14.44 -16.42 1.93
C SER A 416 -14.60 -14.98 2.42
N ASP A 417 -14.74 -14.01 1.50
CA ASP A 417 -14.94 -12.60 1.86
C ASP A 417 -16.22 -12.41 2.68
N ALA A 418 -17.32 -13.06 2.27
CA ALA A 418 -18.59 -13.05 3.00
C ALA A 418 -18.46 -13.69 4.40
N PHE A 419 -17.76 -14.82 4.51
CA PHE A 419 -17.52 -15.50 5.78
C PHE A 419 -16.70 -14.63 6.75
N GLU A 420 -15.56 -14.09 6.29
CA GLU A 420 -14.68 -13.22 7.09
C GLU A 420 -15.39 -11.93 7.53
N THR A 421 -16.16 -11.32 6.63
CA THR A 421 -17.01 -10.16 6.95
C THR A 421 -18.03 -10.51 8.03
N GLY A 422 -18.67 -11.68 7.91
CA GLY A 422 -19.57 -12.22 8.92
C GLY A 422 -18.89 -12.33 10.28
N ILE A 423 -17.66 -12.87 10.34
CA ILE A 423 -16.89 -12.98 11.59
C ILE A 423 -16.64 -11.59 12.19
N LYS A 424 -16.12 -10.64 11.39
CA LYS A 424 -15.75 -9.30 11.87
C LYS A 424 -16.96 -8.54 12.43
N LEU A 425 -18.06 -8.50 11.69
CA LEU A 425 -19.28 -7.81 12.11
C LEU A 425 -20.01 -8.56 13.23
N GLY A 426 -20.09 -9.89 13.14
CA GLY A 426 -20.72 -10.74 14.15
C GLY A 426 -20.01 -10.71 15.49
N LEU A 427 -18.67 -10.63 15.49
CA LEU A 427 -17.88 -10.48 16.71
C LEU A 427 -18.19 -9.14 17.38
N HIS A 428 -18.18 -8.04 16.62
CA HIS A 428 -18.54 -6.74 17.15
C HIS A 428 -19.98 -6.72 17.69
N GLU A 429 -20.93 -7.29 16.94
CA GLU A 429 -22.34 -7.41 17.35
C GLU A 429 -22.50 -8.20 18.66
N ALA A 430 -21.82 -9.35 18.78
CA ALA A 430 -21.89 -10.20 19.97
C ALA A 430 -21.29 -9.50 21.19
N LEU A 431 -20.09 -8.92 21.07
CA LEU A 431 -19.45 -8.19 22.16
C LEU A 431 -20.25 -6.94 22.56
N ALA A 432 -20.83 -6.23 21.59
CA ALA A 432 -21.71 -5.09 21.88
C ALA A 432 -22.92 -5.51 22.73
N LYS A 433 -23.52 -6.68 22.47
CA LYS A 433 -24.62 -7.23 23.28
C LYS A 433 -24.14 -7.65 24.68
N ILE A 434 -23.03 -8.38 24.78
CA ILE A 434 -22.47 -8.82 26.08
C ILE A 434 -22.11 -7.62 26.96
N SER A 435 -21.52 -6.56 26.37
CA SER A 435 -21.18 -5.33 27.09
C SER A 435 -22.37 -4.60 27.71
N GLN A 436 -23.59 -4.87 27.24
CA GLN A 436 -24.82 -4.27 27.77
C GLN A 436 -25.38 -5.06 28.97
N GLU A 437 -24.90 -6.27 29.24
CA GLU A 437 -25.39 -7.12 30.33
C GLU A 437 -25.03 -6.57 31.72
N SER A 438 -23.83 -5.99 31.86
CA SER A 438 -23.39 -5.35 33.10
C SER A 438 -22.30 -4.30 32.88
N ALA A 439 -22.13 -3.39 33.85
CA ALA A 439 -21.03 -2.43 33.84
C ALA A 439 -19.64 -3.10 33.97
N ASN A 440 -19.58 -4.31 34.55
CA ASN A 440 -18.34 -5.07 34.67
C ASN A 440 -17.91 -5.65 33.32
N GLU A 441 -18.86 -6.22 32.57
CA GLU A 441 -18.61 -6.70 31.21
C GLU A 441 -18.17 -5.57 30.28
N GLU A 442 -18.84 -4.42 30.36
CA GLU A 442 -18.44 -3.24 29.59
C GLU A 442 -16.99 -2.83 29.85
N ARG A 443 -16.56 -2.82 31.12
CA ARG A 443 -15.18 -2.49 31.48
C ARG A 443 -14.19 -3.53 30.97
N ASN A 444 -14.50 -4.82 31.14
CA ASN A 444 -13.62 -5.92 30.72
C ASN A 444 -13.45 -5.99 29.20
N LEU A 445 -14.49 -5.64 28.46
CA LEU A 445 -14.51 -5.69 27.00
C LEU A 445 -14.08 -4.38 26.33
N ALA A 446 -13.84 -3.30 27.08
CA ALA A 446 -13.60 -1.97 26.51
C ALA A 446 -12.54 -1.94 25.41
N ALA A 447 -11.36 -2.54 25.66
CA ALA A 447 -10.28 -2.65 24.68
C ALA A 447 -10.73 -3.45 23.44
N LEU A 448 -11.27 -4.66 23.65
CA LEU A 448 -11.67 -5.55 22.57
C LEU A 448 -12.81 -4.94 21.73
N MET A 449 -13.74 -4.23 22.36
CA MET A 449 -14.80 -3.48 21.68
C MET A 449 -14.24 -2.35 20.81
N ARG A 450 -13.21 -1.63 21.28
CA ARG A 450 -12.56 -0.58 20.50
C ARG A 450 -11.95 -1.15 19.23
N TRP A 451 -11.22 -2.26 19.34
CA TRP A 451 -10.62 -2.93 18.18
C TRP A 451 -11.66 -3.50 17.21
N THR A 452 -12.72 -4.14 17.71
CA THR A 452 -13.76 -4.70 16.83
C THR A 452 -14.57 -3.62 16.14
N LEU A 453 -14.77 -2.46 16.78
CA LEU A 453 -15.37 -1.30 16.14
C LEU A 453 -14.49 -0.76 15.00
N LEU A 454 -13.18 -0.66 15.20
CA LEU A 454 -12.25 -0.21 14.16
C LEU A 454 -12.25 -1.18 12.96
N GLU A 455 -12.28 -2.49 13.22
CA GLU A 455 -12.34 -3.50 12.16
C GLU A 455 -13.70 -3.50 11.43
N ALA A 456 -14.80 -3.38 12.16
CA ALA A 456 -16.13 -3.23 11.56
C ALA A 456 -16.23 -1.94 10.74
N THR A 457 -15.58 -0.85 11.17
CA THR A 457 -15.50 0.41 10.43
C THR A 457 -14.73 0.24 9.12
N ARG A 458 -13.60 -0.49 9.11
CA ARG A 458 -12.87 -0.83 7.88
C ARG A 458 -13.76 -1.57 6.87
N VAL A 459 -14.51 -2.56 7.35
CA VAL A 459 -15.46 -3.32 6.52
C VAL A 459 -16.58 -2.41 5.98
N ALA A 460 -17.13 -1.53 6.82
CA ALA A 460 -18.19 -0.60 6.43
C ALA A 460 -17.73 0.44 5.40
N ILE A 461 -16.47 0.88 5.46
CA ILE A 461 -15.87 1.77 4.46
C ILE A 461 -15.90 1.10 3.07
N GLU A 462 -15.46 -0.16 2.96
CA GLU A 462 -15.49 -0.89 1.68
C GLU A 462 -16.91 -1.14 1.18
N MET A 463 -17.85 -1.47 2.07
CA MET A 463 -19.26 -1.60 1.71
C MET A 463 -19.83 -0.29 1.16
N ALA A 464 -19.46 0.85 1.77
CA ALA A 464 -19.88 2.16 1.30
C ALA A 464 -19.24 2.52 -0.04
N GLU A 465 -18.03 2.03 -0.32
CA GLU A 465 -17.37 2.18 -1.62
C GLU A 465 -18.05 1.33 -2.70
N ILE A 466 -18.37 0.07 -2.42
CA ILE A 466 -19.14 -0.79 -3.34
C ILE A 466 -20.48 -0.12 -3.65
N TYR A 467 -21.25 0.28 -2.63
CA TYR A 467 -22.52 0.99 -2.78
C TYR A 467 -22.43 2.19 -3.74
N ARG A 468 -21.38 3.00 -3.66
CA ARG A 468 -21.23 4.20 -4.51
C ARG A 468 -20.77 3.89 -5.94
N THR A 469 -20.23 2.70 -6.16
CA THR A 469 -19.60 2.31 -7.42
C THR A 469 -20.52 1.49 -8.30
N VAL A 470 -21.38 0.67 -7.68
CA VAL A 470 -22.12 -0.37 -8.39
C VAL A 470 -23.60 -0.03 -8.55
N ALA A 471 -24.21 -0.54 -9.63
CA ALA A 471 -25.59 -0.21 -9.96
C ALA A 471 -26.62 -0.99 -9.12
N GLU A 472 -26.30 -2.20 -8.67
CA GLU A 472 -27.24 -3.12 -8.03
C GLU A 472 -27.49 -2.81 -6.54
N VAL A 473 -26.58 -2.10 -5.88
CA VAL A 473 -26.69 -1.78 -4.45
C VAL A 473 -27.29 -0.38 -4.31
N GLU A 474 -28.61 -0.30 -4.20
CA GLU A 474 -29.33 0.99 -4.21
C GLU A 474 -29.41 1.69 -2.84
N GLU A 475 -29.30 0.92 -1.75
CA GLU A 475 -29.40 1.44 -0.38
C GLU A 475 -28.01 1.61 0.26
N PRO A 476 -27.72 2.76 0.90
CA PRO A 476 -26.44 2.97 1.58
C PRO A 476 -26.32 2.07 2.82
N PRO A 477 -25.11 1.58 3.15
CA PRO A 477 -24.90 0.82 4.38
C PRO A 477 -25.22 1.70 5.61
N PRO A 478 -25.95 1.17 6.60
CA PRO A 478 -26.28 1.93 7.80
C PRO A 478 -25.02 2.21 8.64
N PRO A 479 -24.94 3.38 9.32
CA PRO A 479 -23.76 3.76 10.07
C PRO A 479 -23.59 2.92 11.35
N LEU A 480 -22.34 2.60 11.69
CA LEU A 480 -21.97 2.02 12.97
C LEU A 480 -22.00 3.10 14.07
N SER A 481 -22.41 2.71 15.28
CA SER A 481 -22.48 3.60 16.44
C SER A 481 -21.52 3.12 17.53
N SER A 482 -20.73 4.04 18.09
CA SER A 482 -19.96 3.79 19.32
C SER A 482 -20.80 3.94 20.60
N ALA A 483 -21.93 4.64 20.52
CA ALA A 483 -22.78 4.94 21.67
C ALA A 483 -23.41 3.68 22.28
N LYS A 484 -23.37 3.59 23.62
CA LYS A 484 -23.82 2.42 24.39
C LYS A 484 -25.23 1.96 24.07
N SER A 485 -26.16 2.89 23.88
CA SER A 485 -27.57 2.61 23.64
C SER A 485 -27.86 2.03 22.25
N THR A 486 -27.00 2.30 21.27
CA THR A 486 -27.29 2.02 19.85
C THR A 486 -26.25 1.14 19.16
N ARG A 487 -25.08 0.91 19.77
CA ARG A 487 -23.98 0.13 19.18
C ARG A 487 -24.37 -1.29 18.73
N ALA A 488 -25.12 -2.00 19.58
CA ALA A 488 -25.58 -3.35 19.24
C ALA A 488 -26.58 -3.33 18.08
N SER A 489 -27.57 -2.44 18.12
CA SER A 489 -28.58 -2.33 17.07
C SER A 489 -27.99 -1.85 15.73
N SER A 490 -27.03 -0.93 15.74
CA SER A 490 -26.36 -0.49 14.50
C SER A 490 -25.58 -1.63 13.83
N ALA A 491 -24.90 -2.46 14.63
CA ALA A 491 -24.20 -3.64 14.11
C ALA A 491 -25.18 -4.64 13.51
N THR A 492 -26.30 -4.92 14.20
CA THR A 492 -27.38 -5.77 13.67
C THR A 492 -27.94 -5.24 12.35
N SER A 493 -28.21 -3.93 12.26
CA SER A 493 -28.72 -3.30 11.03
C SER A 493 -27.74 -3.42 9.87
N LEU A 494 -26.44 -3.22 10.11
CA LEU A 494 -25.43 -3.39 9.07
C LEU A 494 -25.36 -4.85 8.59
N CYS A 495 -25.37 -5.82 9.51
CA CYS A 495 -25.38 -7.23 9.13
C CYS A 495 -26.64 -7.63 8.32
N THR A 496 -27.79 -7.03 8.63
CA THR A 496 -29.01 -7.23 7.82
C THR A 496 -28.84 -6.61 6.43
N TRP A 497 -28.31 -5.39 6.35
CA TRP A 497 -28.06 -4.73 5.07
C TRP A 497 -27.12 -5.55 4.16
N VAL A 498 -26.10 -6.21 4.72
CA VAL A 498 -25.20 -7.08 3.95
C VAL A 498 -25.95 -8.22 3.27
N MET A 499 -26.88 -8.85 3.98
CA MET A 499 -27.64 -9.98 3.46
C MET A 499 -28.63 -9.54 2.38
N ASP A 500 -29.30 -8.41 2.61
CA ASP A 500 -30.42 -7.94 1.81
C ASP A 500 -29.97 -7.18 0.55
N HIS A 501 -28.90 -6.38 0.66
CA HIS A 501 -28.48 -5.46 -0.40
C HIS A 501 -27.12 -5.80 -1.02
N LEU A 502 -26.11 -6.17 -0.23
CA LEU A 502 -24.77 -6.46 -0.77
C LEU A 502 -24.73 -7.85 -1.42
N ILE A 503 -25.20 -8.88 -0.72
CA ILE A 503 -25.20 -10.27 -1.18
C ILE A 503 -26.47 -10.58 -1.99
N GLY A 504 -27.63 -10.22 -1.46
CA GLY A 504 -28.94 -10.46 -2.07
C GLY A 504 -29.39 -11.93 -2.04
N GLU A 505 -30.69 -12.14 -2.26
CA GLU A 505 -31.34 -13.47 -2.16
C GLU A 505 -30.88 -14.45 -3.25
N ASP A 506 -30.39 -13.96 -4.39
CA ASP A 506 -29.93 -14.77 -5.52
C ASP A 506 -28.61 -15.52 -5.24
N ASN A 507 -27.93 -15.19 -4.13
CA ASN A 507 -26.61 -15.73 -3.76
C ASN A 507 -26.66 -16.53 -2.45
N PRO A 508 -27.45 -17.63 -2.37
CA PRO A 508 -27.72 -18.32 -1.10
C PRO A 508 -26.47 -18.93 -0.46
N VAL A 509 -25.46 -19.32 -1.24
CA VAL A 509 -24.20 -19.86 -0.71
C VAL A 509 -23.40 -18.78 0.03
N HIS A 510 -23.29 -17.59 -0.57
CA HIS A 510 -22.62 -16.44 0.06
C HIS A 510 -23.36 -15.98 1.32
N GLN A 511 -24.70 -15.94 1.27
CA GLN A 511 -25.54 -15.67 2.43
C GLN A 511 -25.26 -16.65 3.58
N ARG A 512 -25.20 -17.96 3.29
CA ARG A 512 -24.86 -18.98 4.30
C ARG A 512 -23.46 -18.83 4.85
N CYS A 513 -22.48 -18.50 4.01
CA CYS A 513 -21.12 -18.20 4.47
C CYS A 513 -21.11 -17.00 5.42
N PHE A 514 -21.78 -15.90 5.07
CA PHE A 514 -21.88 -14.72 5.93
C PHE A 514 -22.60 -15.03 7.25
N GLU A 515 -23.75 -15.71 7.22
CA GLU A 515 -24.51 -16.09 8.42
C GLU A 515 -23.68 -17.00 9.34
N LEU A 516 -22.99 -18.00 8.78
CA LEU A 516 -22.14 -18.89 9.54
C LEU A 516 -21.01 -18.11 10.23
N GLY A 517 -20.37 -17.17 9.52
CA GLY A 517 -19.37 -16.28 10.09
C GLY A 517 -19.95 -15.40 11.21
N ARG A 518 -21.12 -14.79 10.98
CA ARG A 518 -21.82 -13.92 11.93
C ARG A 518 -22.21 -14.62 13.22
N TRP A 519 -22.91 -15.75 13.10
CA TRP A 519 -23.42 -16.50 14.25
C TRP A 519 -22.32 -17.32 14.93
N GLY A 520 -21.29 -17.72 14.18
CA GLY A 520 -20.13 -18.43 14.68
C GLY A 520 -18.96 -17.53 15.10
N ALA A 521 -19.12 -16.21 15.10
CA ALA A 521 -18.00 -15.27 15.25
C ALA A 521 -17.16 -15.49 16.52
N LEU A 522 -17.80 -15.83 17.65
CA LEU A 522 -17.12 -16.14 18.91
C LEU A 522 -16.30 -17.45 18.87
N PHE A 523 -16.52 -18.30 17.88
CA PHE A 523 -15.71 -19.51 17.65
C PHE A 523 -14.66 -19.30 16.55
N PHE A 524 -15.04 -18.62 15.46
CA PHE A 524 -14.18 -18.49 14.29
C PHE A 524 -13.13 -17.39 14.43
N SER A 525 -13.40 -16.35 15.23
CA SER A 525 -12.43 -15.29 15.47
C SER A 525 -11.27 -15.78 16.32
N ASP A 526 -10.05 -15.46 15.89
CA ASP A 526 -8.79 -15.63 16.60
C ASP A 526 -8.57 -14.59 17.73
N TRP A 527 -9.53 -13.70 17.98
CA TRP A 527 -9.41 -12.62 18.99
C TRP A 527 -9.83 -13.09 20.39
N LEU A 528 -10.45 -14.26 20.47
CA LEU A 528 -10.88 -14.89 21.70
C LEU A 528 -9.92 -15.99 22.14
N ASP A 529 -9.80 -16.21 23.44
CA ASP A 529 -8.96 -17.29 23.93
C ASP A 529 -9.60 -18.66 23.68
N GLU A 530 -8.77 -19.70 23.74
CA GLU A 530 -9.21 -21.06 23.43
C GLU A 530 -10.34 -21.52 24.37
N ARG A 531 -10.39 -21.04 25.62
CA ARG A 531 -11.41 -21.45 26.58
C ARG A 531 -12.76 -20.84 26.25
N GLU A 532 -12.79 -19.56 25.88
CA GLU A 532 -13.99 -18.86 25.45
C GLU A 532 -14.55 -19.45 24.16
N GLN A 533 -13.67 -19.71 23.18
CA GLN A 533 -14.03 -20.39 21.93
C GLN A 533 -14.60 -21.79 22.21
N GLN A 534 -13.95 -22.58 23.06
CA GLN A 534 -14.40 -23.92 23.43
C GLN A 534 -15.75 -23.91 24.17
N ALA A 535 -15.95 -22.97 25.08
CA ALA A 535 -17.21 -22.82 25.80
C ALA A 535 -18.36 -22.49 24.82
N PHE A 536 -18.13 -21.56 23.89
CA PHE A 536 -19.12 -21.19 22.89
C PHE A 536 -19.43 -22.34 21.93
N VAL A 537 -18.40 -22.99 21.38
CA VAL A 537 -18.60 -24.08 20.40
C VAL A 537 -19.26 -25.29 21.07
N HIS A 538 -18.93 -25.63 22.31
CA HIS A 538 -19.60 -26.75 23.01
C HIS A 538 -21.11 -26.55 23.14
N ALA A 539 -21.55 -25.29 23.32
CA ALA A 539 -22.97 -24.97 23.41
C ALA A 539 -23.68 -24.86 22.05
N ASN A 540 -22.96 -24.53 20.96
CA ASN A 540 -23.58 -24.13 19.69
C ASN A 540 -23.15 -24.95 18.47
N ALA A 541 -22.23 -25.92 18.60
CA ALA A 541 -21.60 -26.61 17.47
C ALA A 541 -22.62 -27.20 16.48
N GLU A 542 -23.61 -27.95 16.96
CA GLU A 542 -24.62 -28.58 16.08
C GLU A 542 -25.50 -27.55 15.38
N ALA A 543 -25.89 -26.47 16.07
CA ALA A 543 -26.68 -25.40 15.48
C ALA A 543 -25.93 -24.68 14.35
N LEU A 544 -24.61 -24.52 14.47
CA LEU A 544 -23.76 -23.93 13.44
C LEU A 544 -23.41 -24.92 12.31
N ALA A 545 -23.18 -26.19 12.64
CA ALA A 545 -22.79 -27.20 11.68
C ALA A 545 -23.95 -27.65 10.77
N ASN A 546 -25.19 -27.65 11.25
CA ASN A 546 -26.34 -28.11 10.47
C ASN A 546 -26.57 -27.30 9.18
N PRO A 547 -26.62 -25.95 9.19
CA PRO A 547 -26.71 -25.17 7.96
C PRO A 547 -25.55 -25.42 6.99
N LEU A 548 -24.34 -25.62 7.53
CA LEU A 548 -23.16 -25.94 6.73
C LEU A 548 -23.28 -27.30 6.05
N ARG A 549 -23.77 -28.33 6.76
CA ARG A 549 -24.02 -29.67 6.21
C ARG A 549 -25.06 -29.63 5.08
N GLU A 550 -26.15 -28.88 5.30
CA GLU A 550 -27.23 -28.71 4.32
C GLU A 550 -26.74 -28.03 3.04
N MET A 551 -25.84 -27.05 3.17
CA MET A 551 -25.25 -26.34 2.04
C MET A 551 -24.22 -27.18 1.26
N LEU A 552 -23.29 -27.84 1.95
CA LEU A 552 -22.14 -28.50 1.32
C LEU A 552 -22.53 -29.69 0.45
N GLY A 553 -23.49 -30.51 0.90
CA GLY A 553 -23.87 -31.75 0.21
C GLY A 553 -24.30 -31.53 -1.25
N PRO A 554 -25.34 -30.72 -1.52
CA PRO A 554 -25.78 -30.42 -2.88
C PRO A 554 -24.72 -29.70 -3.71
N LEU A 555 -24.02 -28.73 -3.11
CA LEU A 555 -23.03 -27.90 -3.79
C LEU A 555 -21.86 -28.72 -4.34
N LEU A 556 -21.29 -29.58 -3.50
CA LEU A 556 -20.10 -30.36 -3.87
C LEU A 556 -20.43 -31.51 -4.82
N ASN A 557 -21.63 -32.08 -4.74
CA ASN A 557 -22.11 -33.05 -5.72
C ASN A 557 -22.24 -32.44 -7.12
N ASN A 558 -22.68 -31.17 -7.21
CA ASN A 558 -22.78 -30.47 -8.49
C ASN A 558 -21.42 -30.01 -9.02
N ALA A 559 -20.53 -29.52 -8.15
CA ALA A 559 -19.21 -29.05 -8.55
C ALA A 559 -18.22 -30.19 -8.90
N ASN A 560 -18.32 -31.34 -8.21
CA ASN A 560 -17.43 -32.50 -8.31
C ASN A 560 -15.92 -32.12 -8.40
N PRO A 561 -15.33 -31.61 -7.30
CA PRO A 561 -13.98 -31.05 -7.29
C PRO A 561 -12.87 -32.06 -7.63
N PHE A 562 -13.15 -33.37 -7.57
CA PHE A 562 -12.21 -34.42 -7.95
C PHE A 562 -12.04 -34.58 -9.47
N GLU A 563 -13.02 -34.12 -10.26
CA GLU A 563 -12.94 -34.11 -11.73
C GLU A 563 -12.31 -32.83 -12.28
N MET A 564 -12.23 -31.78 -11.45
CA MET A 564 -11.50 -30.55 -11.80
C MET A 564 -9.97 -30.75 -11.74
N GLY A 565 -9.19 -29.86 -12.36
CA GLY A 565 -7.73 -29.89 -12.26
C GLY A 565 -7.25 -29.69 -10.81
N ILE A 566 -6.20 -30.42 -10.39
CA ILE A 566 -5.65 -30.36 -9.01
C ILE A 566 -5.23 -28.93 -8.63
N SER A 567 -4.66 -28.18 -9.57
CA SER A 567 -4.25 -26.79 -9.36
C SER A 567 -5.42 -25.81 -9.19
N ARG A 568 -6.64 -26.20 -9.58
CA ARG A 568 -7.86 -25.37 -9.46
C ARG A 568 -8.68 -25.68 -8.22
N THR A 569 -8.38 -26.75 -7.49
CA THR A 569 -9.19 -27.24 -6.36
C THR A 569 -8.32 -27.56 -5.13
N SER A 570 -7.25 -26.80 -4.94
CA SER A 570 -6.22 -27.12 -3.96
C SER A 570 -6.72 -26.95 -2.51
N ALA A 571 -7.41 -25.84 -2.24
CA ALA A 571 -7.98 -25.56 -0.94
C ALA A 571 -9.21 -26.43 -0.68
N LEU A 572 -10.07 -26.60 -1.69
CA LEU A 572 -11.28 -27.41 -1.58
C LEU A 572 -10.97 -28.89 -1.35
N ARG A 573 -10.01 -29.46 -2.07
CA ARG A 573 -9.53 -30.83 -1.79
C ARG A 573 -8.82 -30.93 -0.44
N GLY A 574 -8.13 -29.87 -0.01
CA GLY A 574 -7.54 -29.78 1.32
C GLY A 574 -8.61 -29.89 2.42
N PHE A 575 -9.69 -29.12 2.30
CA PHE A 575 -10.86 -29.19 3.17
C PHE A 575 -11.48 -30.59 3.19
N LEU A 576 -11.77 -31.17 2.02
CA LEU A 576 -12.37 -32.51 1.93
C LEU A 576 -11.50 -33.57 2.60
N ARG A 577 -10.18 -33.54 2.39
CA ARG A 577 -9.25 -34.46 3.08
C ARG A 577 -9.26 -34.27 4.58
N ARG A 578 -9.37 -33.03 5.06
CA ARG A 578 -9.41 -32.73 6.51
C ARG A 578 -10.62 -33.37 7.19
N VAL A 579 -11.72 -33.53 6.45
CA VAL A 579 -12.94 -34.21 6.91
C VAL A 579 -13.06 -35.66 6.39
N ALA A 580 -11.93 -36.27 6.00
CA ALA A 580 -11.82 -37.67 5.54
C ALA A 580 -12.58 -38.03 4.26
N ILE A 581 -12.80 -37.07 3.35
CA ILE A 581 -13.33 -37.28 2.00
C ILE A 581 -12.18 -37.20 1.00
N THR A 582 -11.90 -38.28 0.27
CA THR A 582 -10.70 -38.41 -0.57
C THR A 582 -10.98 -38.76 -2.04
N SER A 583 -12.22 -39.12 -2.40
CA SER A 583 -12.59 -39.49 -3.77
C SER A 583 -13.97 -38.98 -4.20
N SER A 584 -14.19 -38.91 -5.52
CA SER A 584 -15.51 -38.60 -6.11
C SER A 584 -16.56 -39.65 -5.75
N ALA A 585 -16.17 -40.92 -5.62
CA ALA A 585 -17.08 -41.99 -5.23
C ALA A 585 -17.59 -41.81 -3.79
N GLU A 586 -16.73 -41.40 -2.86
CA GLU A 586 -17.12 -41.09 -1.48
C GLU A 586 -18.07 -39.89 -1.41
N LEU A 587 -17.83 -38.86 -2.24
CA LEU A 587 -18.67 -37.67 -2.33
C LEU A 587 -20.04 -37.98 -2.95
N ALA A 588 -20.06 -38.70 -4.08
CA ALA A 588 -21.26 -39.04 -4.84
C ALA A 588 -22.19 -40.02 -4.11
N VAL A 589 -21.66 -40.80 -3.17
CA VAL A 589 -22.44 -41.80 -2.45
C VAL A 589 -23.37 -41.16 -1.41
N GLN A 590 -23.08 -39.99 -0.82
CA GLN A 590 -23.91 -39.44 0.26
C GLN A 590 -23.83 -37.92 0.51
N PRO A 591 -24.95 -37.17 0.34
CA PRO A 591 -25.17 -35.91 1.05
C PRO A 591 -25.12 -36.05 2.58
N SER A 592 -25.38 -37.25 3.11
CA SER A 592 -25.39 -37.56 4.55
C SER A 592 -24.02 -37.78 5.19
N LEU A 593 -22.91 -37.80 4.44
CA LEU A 593 -21.59 -38.02 5.02
C LEU A 593 -21.17 -36.85 5.94
N PHE A 594 -21.53 -35.62 5.57
CA PHE A 594 -21.32 -34.44 6.42
C PHE A 594 -22.08 -34.52 7.75
N ASN A 595 -23.19 -35.25 7.81
CA ASN A 595 -23.93 -35.50 9.05
C ASN A 595 -23.19 -36.47 9.99
N THR A 596 -22.24 -37.26 9.47
CA THR A 596 -21.43 -38.18 10.28
C THR A 596 -20.15 -37.54 10.83
N ILE A 597 -19.76 -36.38 10.28
CA ILE A 597 -18.59 -35.63 10.73
C ILE A 597 -18.96 -34.86 12.01
N PRO A 598 -18.17 -34.98 13.10
CA PRO A 598 -18.39 -34.21 14.32
C PRO A 598 -18.47 -32.71 14.03
N ALA A 599 -19.43 -32.03 14.63
CA ALA A 599 -19.71 -30.63 14.33
C ALA A 599 -18.47 -29.73 14.50
N VAL A 600 -17.71 -29.90 15.59
CA VAL A 600 -16.48 -29.12 15.86
C VAL A 600 -15.41 -29.35 14.78
N ASP A 601 -15.20 -30.61 14.36
CA ASP A 601 -14.22 -30.95 13.34
C ASP A 601 -14.60 -30.34 11.98
N LEU A 602 -15.88 -30.38 11.63
CA LEU A 602 -16.40 -29.77 10.41
C LEU A 602 -16.22 -28.25 10.42
N LEU A 603 -16.60 -27.59 11.51
CA LEU A 603 -16.48 -26.13 11.64
C LEU A 603 -15.02 -25.70 11.63
N SER A 604 -14.12 -26.39 12.35
CA SER A 604 -12.69 -26.10 12.32
C SER A 604 -12.09 -26.29 10.92
N ALA A 605 -12.42 -27.39 10.23
CA ALA A 605 -11.96 -27.62 8.87
C ALA A 605 -12.49 -26.54 7.91
N PHE A 606 -13.73 -26.09 8.12
CA PHE A 606 -14.34 -25.05 7.29
C PHE A 606 -13.66 -23.69 7.47
N ARG A 607 -13.35 -23.31 8.71
CA ARG A 607 -12.56 -22.10 9.03
C ARG A 607 -11.20 -22.13 8.34
N ASP A 608 -10.47 -23.23 8.46
CA ASP A 608 -9.08 -23.29 8.02
C ASP A 608 -8.94 -23.36 6.49
N LEU A 609 -9.86 -24.07 5.80
CA LEU A 609 -9.75 -24.35 4.37
C LEU A 609 -11.07 -24.29 3.60
N GLY A 610 -12.21 -24.49 4.27
CA GLY A 610 -13.50 -24.64 3.59
C GLY A 610 -13.99 -23.38 2.90
N ALA A 611 -13.97 -22.23 3.57
CA ALA A 611 -14.47 -20.98 2.99
C ALA A 611 -13.68 -20.58 1.73
N ARG A 612 -12.35 -20.61 1.77
CA ARG A 612 -11.48 -20.39 0.59
C ARG A 612 -11.61 -21.48 -0.46
N GLY A 613 -11.86 -22.72 -0.04
CA GLY A 613 -12.15 -23.82 -0.94
C GLY A 613 -13.45 -23.62 -1.72
N LEU A 614 -14.47 -22.97 -1.13
CA LEU A 614 -15.70 -22.67 -1.85
C LEU A 614 -15.49 -21.68 -2.99
N ASP A 615 -14.55 -20.73 -2.86
CA ASP A 615 -14.22 -19.78 -3.93
C ASP A 615 -13.71 -20.49 -5.21
N GLU A 616 -13.18 -21.72 -5.09
CA GLU A 616 -12.73 -22.53 -6.22
C GLU A 616 -13.91 -23.19 -6.98
N ALA A 617 -15.10 -23.26 -6.38
CA ALA A 617 -16.28 -23.94 -6.92
C ALA A 617 -17.49 -23.02 -7.13
N VAL A 618 -17.56 -21.91 -6.40
CA VAL A 618 -18.65 -20.94 -6.39
C VAL A 618 -18.12 -19.64 -6.98
N PRO A 619 -18.69 -19.16 -8.11
CA PRO A 619 -18.31 -17.87 -8.65
C PRO A 619 -18.54 -16.75 -7.63
N ALA A 620 -17.60 -15.81 -7.56
CA ALA A 620 -17.78 -14.59 -6.75
C ALA A 620 -19.00 -13.80 -7.24
N ILE A 621 -19.63 -13.05 -6.33
CA ILE A 621 -20.63 -12.06 -6.71
C ILE A 621 -19.90 -10.92 -7.41
N LEU A 622 -20.34 -10.66 -8.63
CA LEU A 622 -19.86 -9.59 -9.48
C LEU A 622 -21.00 -8.59 -9.67
N HIS A 623 -20.71 -7.34 -9.35
CA HIS A 623 -21.60 -6.22 -9.57
C HIS A 623 -21.26 -5.48 -10.87
N THR A 624 -22.21 -4.71 -11.37
CA THR A 624 -22.02 -3.85 -12.54
C THR A 624 -21.52 -2.49 -12.09
N VAL A 625 -20.30 -2.13 -12.51
CA VAL A 625 -19.71 -0.83 -12.23
C VAL A 625 -20.45 0.26 -13.03
N GLY A 626 -20.84 1.34 -12.35
CA GLY A 626 -21.48 2.50 -12.95
C GLY A 626 -20.57 3.28 -13.92
N GLU A 627 -21.04 4.44 -14.39
CA GLU A 627 -20.21 5.32 -15.21
C GLU A 627 -18.98 5.78 -14.42
N MET A 628 -17.80 5.53 -14.98
CA MET A 628 -16.54 5.96 -14.40
C MET A 628 -16.26 7.42 -14.75
N PRO A 629 -15.69 8.22 -13.84
CA PRO A 629 -15.25 9.57 -14.17
C PRO A 629 -14.17 9.56 -15.26
N ASP A 630 -13.92 10.71 -15.88
CA ASP A 630 -12.77 10.89 -16.78
C ASP A 630 -11.46 10.65 -15.98
N MET A 631 -10.63 9.73 -16.48
CA MET A 631 -9.39 9.33 -15.81
C MET A 631 -8.17 9.71 -16.65
N ALA A 632 -7.28 10.54 -16.11
CA ALA A 632 -5.91 10.61 -16.64
C ALA A 632 -5.10 9.42 -16.12
N LEU A 633 -4.84 8.46 -16.98
CA LEU A 633 -3.93 7.35 -16.70
C LEU A 633 -2.50 7.69 -17.11
N ASP A 634 -1.53 7.33 -16.27
CA ASP A 634 -0.10 7.34 -16.63
C ASP A 634 0.22 6.17 -17.58
N TRP A 635 -0.20 6.32 -18.84
CA TRP A 635 -0.05 5.29 -19.86
C TRP A 635 1.39 4.82 -20.05
N ASP A 636 2.35 5.71 -19.85
CA ASP A 636 3.76 5.39 -20.01
C ASP A 636 4.27 4.59 -18.81
N GLY A 637 3.79 4.91 -17.62
CA GLY A 637 4.05 4.13 -16.42
C GLY A 637 3.46 2.73 -16.54
N MET A 638 2.22 2.63 -17.01
CA MET A 638 1.57 1.35 -17.23
C MET A 638 2.33 0.48 -18.25
N ARG A 639 2.80 1.09 -19.35
CA ARG A 639 3.60 0.39 -20.36
C ARG A 639 4.94 -0.07 -19.81
N GLU A 640 5.63 0.77 -19.04
CA GLU A 640 6.88 0.40 -18.39
C GLU A 640 6.67 -0.78 -17.43
N SER A 641 5.61 -0.73 -16.63
CA SER A 641 5.26 -1.82 -15.71
C SER A 641 4.99 -3.14 -16.43
N ALA A 642 4.23 -3.08 -17.54
CA ALA A 642 3.97 -4.25 -18.37
C ALA A 642 5.24 -4.83 -18.99
N ARG A 643 6.16 -3.98 -19.48
CA ARG A 643 7.44 -4.42 -20.04
C ARG A 643 8.27 -5.18 -19.01
N LYS A 644 8.34 -4.67 -17.78
CA LYS A 644 9.09 -5.33 -16.71
C LYS A 644 8.50 -6.66 -16.25
N ILE A 645 7.16 -6.75 -16.14
CA ILE A 645 6.48 -8.03 -15.91
C ILE A 645 6.81 -9.02 -17.04
N PHE A 646 6.92 -8.52 -18.27
CA PHE A 646 7.30 -9.33 -19.42
C PHE A 646 8.74 -9.83 -19.39
N GLU A 647 9.67 -8.95 -19.02
CA GLU A 647 11.10 -9.23 -18.87
C GLU A 647 11.39 -10.15 -17.68
N SER A 648 10.54 -10.13 -16.65
CA SER A 648 10.64 -11.03 -15.51
C SER A 648 10.22 -12.48 -15.81
N GLY A 649 9.69 -12.72 -17.02
CA GLY A 649 9.34 -14.04 -17.52
C GLY A 649 7.84 -14.27 -17.72
N CYS A 650 6.96 -13.39 -17.25
CA CYS A 650 5.52 -13.54 -17.46
C CYS A 650 5.13 -13.08 -18.88
N LYS A 651 4.50 -13.95 -19.67
CA LYS A 651 4.10 -13.61 -21.06
C LYS A 651 2.66 -13.11 -21.21
N TRP A 652 2.01 -12.77 -20.10
CA TRP A 652 0.63 -12.26 -20.08
C TRP A 652 0.52 -11.03 -19.15
N PRO A 653 1.34 -9.97 -19.34
CA PRO A 653 1.13 -8.72 -18.63
C PRO A 653 -0.26 -8.16 -18.99
N ALA A 654 -0.92 -7.55 -18.01
CA ALA A 654 -2.28 -7.05 -18.17
C ALA A 654 -2.47 -5.68 -17.49
N VAL A 655 -3.25 -4.82 -18.14
CA VAL A 655 -3.94 -3.71 -17.47
C VAL A 655 -5.24 -4.26 -16.90
N VAL A 656 -5.43 -4.09 -15.60
CA VAL A 656 -6.58 -4.60 -14.87
C VAL A 656 -7.44 -3.42 -14.43
N LEU A 657 -8.75 -3.55 -14.69
CA LEU A 657 -9.80 -2.69 -14.16
C LEU A 657 -10.69 -3.53 -13.28
N SER A 658 -10.69 -3.25 -11.98
CA SER A 658 -11.42 -3.98 -10.95
C SER A 658 -12.86 -3.49 -10.78
N GLN A 659 -13.65 -4.18 -9.96
CA GLN A 659 -15.06 -3.84 -9.70
C GLN A 659 -15.24 -2.62 -8.79
N ASN A 660 -14.26 -2.30 -7.95
CA ASN A 660 -14.25 -1.03 -7.21
C ASN A 660 -13.76 0.15 -8.06
N GLY A 661 -13.56 -0.05 -9.38
CA GLY A 661 -13.13 0.99 -10.31
C GLY A 661 -11.64 1.32 -10.26
N SER A 662 -10.83 0.60 -9.48
CA SER A 662 -9.38 0.80 -9.44
C SER A 662 -8.67 0.23 -10.67
N TRP A 663 -7.52 0.84 -10.98
CA TRP A 663 -6.67 0.48 -12.12
C TRP A 663 -5.31 -0.01 -11.65
N GLY A 664 -4.79 -1.02 -12.33
CA GLY A 664 -3.45 -1.52 -12.07
C GLY A 664 -2.82 -2.17 -13.27
N VAL A 665 -1.52 -2.43 -13.17
CA VAL A 665 -0.81 -3.33 -14.08
C VAL A 665 -0.39 -4.56 -13.32
N GLY A 666 -0.81 -5.72 -13.83
CA GLY A 666 -0.51 -7.01 -13.25
C GLY A 666 -0.33 -8.04 -14.34
N GLU A 667 -0.81 -9.25 -14.08
CA GLU A 667 -0.78 -10.36 -15.03
C GLU A 667 -2.15 -11.02 -15.12
N VAL A 668 -2.46 -11.61 -16.27
CA VAL A 668 -3.68 -12.41 -16.41
C VAL A 668 -3.62 -13.59 -15.45
N ASP A 669 -4.71 -13.90 -14.76
CA ASP A 669 -4.80 -15.04 -13.84
C ASP A 669 -4.29 -16.36 -14.44
N VAL A 670 -3.46 -17.08 -13.66
CA VAL A 670 -2.77 -18.32 -14.08
C VAL A 670 -3.72 -19.35 -14.72
N PRO A 671 -4.93 -19.62 -14.18
CA PRO A 671 -5.86 -20.58 -14.77
C PRO A 671 -6.28 -20.26 -16.21
N PHE A 672 -6.23 -18.99 -16.64
CA PHE A 672 -6.63 -18.55 -17.98
C PHE A 672 -5.46 -18.49 -18.96
N ARG A 673 -4.21 -18.38 -18.49
CA ARG A 673 -3.01 -18.29 -19.37
C ARG A 673 -2.91 -19.46 -20.36
N GLN A 674 -3.39 -20.64 -19.97
CA GLN A 674 -3.37 -21.84 -20.83
C GLN A 674 -4.29 -21.73 -22.06
N LEU A 675 -5.31 -20.86 -21.99
CA LEU A 675 -6.30 -20.65 -23.04
C LEU A 675 -5.98 -19.41 -23.90
N LEU A 676 -4.97 -18.63 -23.52
CA LEU A 676 -4.69 -17.31 -24.04
C LEU A 676 -3.31 -17.25 -24.70
N LEU A 677 -3.21 -16.60 -25.85
CA LEU A 677 -1.94 -16.45 -26.56
C LEU A 677 -0.98 -15.53 -25.81
N PRO A 678 0.32 -15.84 -25.72
CA PRO A 678 1.27 -14.94 -25.08
C PRO A 678 1.38 -13.60 -25.83
N VAL A 679 1.68 -12.54 -25.09
CA VAL A 679 2.19 -11.27 -25.62
C VAL A 679 3.52 -11.54 -26.32
N ARG A 680 3.73 -10.97 -27.50
CA ARG A 680 5.00 -11.10 -28.24
C ARG A 680 5.95 -9.95 -27.96
N ASP A 681 5.38 -8.75 -27.93
CA ASP A 681 6.09 -7.50 -27.72
C ASP A 681 5.29 -6.62 -26.76
N PRO A 682 5.75 -6.40 -25.52
CA PRO A 682 5.04 -5.60 -24.52
C PRO A 682 4.99 -4.10 -24.85
N ASP A 683 5.81 -3.61 -25.80
CA ASP A 683 5.73 -2.21 -26.26
C ASP A 683 4.59 -1.99 -27.26
N VAL A 684 4.05 -3.08 -27.82
CA VAL A 684 2.97 -3.06 -28.82
C VAL A 684 1.67 -3.64 -28.25
N GLU A 685 1.75 -4.83 -27.66
CA GLU A 685 0.61 -5.64 -27.22
C GLU A 685 0.50 -5.69 -25.69
N ILE A 686 -0.74 -5.74 -25.19
CA ILE A 686 -1.06 -5.89 -23.77
C ILE A 686 -2.38 -6.65 -23.61
N TYR A 687 -2.57 -7.31 -22.47
CA TYR A 687 -3.91 -7.77 -22.09
C TYR A 687 -4.67 -6.64 -21.39
N PHE A 688 -5.95 -6.50 -21.70
CA PHE A 688 -6.89 -5.76 -20.89
C PHE A 688 -7.82 -6.74 -20.19
N VAL A 689 -7.85 -6.68 -18.86
CA VAL A 689 -8.74 -7.45 -17.99
C VAL A 689 -9.80 -6.48 -17.48
N ASP A 690 -11.00 -6.61 -18.05
CA ASP A 690 -12.16 -5.79 -17.70
C ASP A 690 -13.05 -6.58 -16.73
N GLN A 691 -13.13 -6.11 -15.49
CA GLN A 691 -13.99 -6.71 -14.47
C GLN A 691 -15.29 -5.91 -14.23
N LYS A 692 -15.59 -4.88 -15.05
CA LYS A 692 -16.76 -3.99 -14.82
C LYS A 692 -18.12 -4.68 -14.87
N ALA A 693 -18.20 -5.82 -15.54
CA ALA A 693 -19.44 -6.54 -15.76
C ALA A 693 -19.49 -7.81 -14.90
N VAL A 694 -20.65 -8.46 -14.88
CA VAL A 694 -20.90 -9.78 -14.26
C VAL A 694 -20.03 -10.92 -14.87
N ALA A 695 -19.12 -10.60 -15.80
CA ALA A 695 -18.13 -11.52 -16.33
C ALA A 695 -16.79 -10.81 -16.58
N ASN A 696 -15.70 -11.44 -16.14
CA ASN A 696 -14.34 -10.99 -16.42
C ASN A 696 -13.98 -11.23 -17.89
N ILE A 697 -13.60 -10.17 -18.60
CA ILE A 697 -13.19 -10.25 -20.00
C ILE A 697 -11.70 -9.97 -20.11
N SER A 698 -10.93 -10.95 -20.58
CA SER A 698 -9.51 -10.81 -20.88
C SER A 698 -9.29 -10.75 -22.39
N VAL A 699 -8.86 -9.59 -22.90
CA VAL A 699 -8.63 -9.39 -24.35
C VAL A 699 -7.19 -8.94 -24.59
N LYS A 700 -6.49 -9.61 -25.51
CA LYS A 700 -5.21 -9.12 -26.02
C LYS A 700 -5.46 -8.04 -27.07
N MET A 701 -4.86 -6.88 -26.90
CA MET A 701 -5.01 -5.73 -27.80
C MET A 701 -3.71 -4.92 -27.86
N THR A 702 -3.67 -3.93 -28.73
CA THR A 702 -2.58 -2.96 -28.78
C THR A 702 -2.78 -1.85 -27.74
N TRP A 703 -1.70 -1.16 -27.36
CA TRP A 703 -1.80 0.02 -26.50
C TRP A 703 -2.70 1.12 -27.09
N LEU A 704 -2.75 1.24 -28.42
CA LEU A 704 -3.61 2.22 -29.10
C LEU A 704 -5.08 1.85 -28.95
N GLU A 705 -5.43 0.60 -29.23
CA GLU A 705 -6.80 0.09 -29.06
C GLU A 705 -7.27 0.20 -27.60
N LEU A 706 -6.39 -0.07 -26.63
CA LEU A 706 -6.72 0.12 -25.21
C LEU A 706 -6.99 1.59 -24.88
N ARG A 707 -6.15 2.51 -25.36
CA ARG A 707 -6.35 3.96 -25.18
C ARG A 707 -7.66 4.42 -25.80
N GLU A 708 -7.98 3.97 -27.01
CA GLU A 708 -9.25 4.29 -27.67
C GLU A 708 -10.44 3.70 -26.91
N LYS A 709 -10.35 2.45 -26.43
CA LYS A 709 -11.42 1.82 -25.67
C LYS A 709 -11.73 2.57 -24.37
N LEU A 710 -10.70 3.05 -23.67
CA LEU A 710 -10.87 3.79 -22.42
C LEU A 710 -11.25 5.25 -22.63
N THR A 711 -10.91 5.86 -23.77
CA THR A 711 -11.32 7.23 -24.11
C THR A 711 -12.66 7.30 -24.84
N ALA A 712 -13.11 6.25 -25.53
CA ALA A 712 -14.37 6.20 -26.27
C ALA A 712 -15.62 5.96 -25.39
N SER A 713 -15.46 5.93 -24.07
CA SER A 713 -16.58 5.84 -23.11
C SER A 713 -17.30 7.18 -22.88
N ILE A 714 -17.10 8.16 -23.77
CA ILE A 714 -17.64 9.52 -23.69
C ILE A 714 -18.88 9.64 -24.61
N PRO A 715 -20.12 9.75 -24.10
CA PRO A 715 -21.16 10.44 -24.83
C PRO A 715 -20.83 11.93 -24.79
N THR A 716 -20.57 12.52 -25.94
CA THR A 716 -20.57 13.97 -26.09
C THR A 716 -21.98 14.48 -25.79
N MET A 717 -22.18 15.08 -24.61
CA MET A 717 -23.38 15.88 -24.36
C MET A 717 -23.26 17.18 -25.16
N ASN A 718 -24.13 17.32 -26.16
CA ASN A 718 -24.49 18.61 -26.75
C ASN A 718 -25.49 19.34 -25.85
#